data_AF-I3I7X6-F1
#
_entry.id   AF-I3I7X6-F1
#
_cell.length_a   1.000
_cell.length_b   1.000
_cell.length_c   1.000
_cell.angle_alpha   90.00
_cell.angle_beta   90.00
_cell.angle_gamma   90.00
#
_symmetry.space_group_name_H-M   'P 1'
#
loop_
_entity.id
_entity.type
_entity.pdbx_description
1 polymer ?
#
loop_
_entity_poly.entity_id
_entity_poly.type
_entity_poly.pdbx_seq_one_letter_code
_entity_poly.pdbx_strand_id
1 'polypeptide(L)'
;MLMLLSSAGLWVGANAHAYNCAPLPQYAPGTYSAGALVKNINKAFRCDVAGWCSVGGPYEPGVGWAASNAWTDLGACDANNNSSSIASSVALSSIAPSSAAPSSIASSVALSSVALSSIAVSSVAPSSVASSVNSSTQGGTCPGINIYPNWTQKDWAGNPSHAAGGDQMQYQGKAYRANWWTQSIPGSDGSWTFVSNCSGGVSSTSSSSVVSVSSSSASSASVISLSSSSKSSSSSSSSSSVIIASSSSVSVSSSSVSVVISGYYPTRVNPVSLKVKGWPSDLAMGSFTDNNAAANDALAASGVDSIFANEGNGTGDRGQVITPAVTTQTILQARNIENVSGRSVLPVIGVATADATGIGAEDILNNANLVKHFQNLIRIAATVQANKDSTQANPGALVLNAGLLAQWQTNQNGSFKTAFGSAGNWVAIDVKQAVKDALTNEANYALGSQSLSAIYNLNSLKTEVDSALQNNITGWVQAHNLLIKRLSPDVSFGWVASVSSPGNNTWVHTDFDGLQDVWDAAAFSVSSFANAIGAYTTNNYRPDFLAFDKSADDGLSPSARAAYAYGAKEWENYLNYVRQVTDSLSIPAMLWQIPGGHLASVSESIGSYNLANDSGTAGTYFMGDKSIGRTISNVRSEVLNIPLNASVYAGASNVNALLQQTPDYDWGTSGLRRAAFSNVFAILWGSKQGTAVVPTATSATDNGWLKNKIAANKAAGGMPLYGSGQLTTASAITSIPQLNSDLLSVENAMNNQAFLYTTPSNGKEPSSIYKWADFLMALNAMHNVGVGPTKYWLLDPTKDDATNIKYAKVAIAAFLSQSMKETIQYDACDENNWSINTGDPVNYPISASCGQLQQDYASYGQDPITGRDNPYSCPRNPKMEVTANTNAKWYGAPGPLFAAPDRVLEKKGLLVNGSVGYWDYGAWFPAVTTVDKSAQAYLREDGKVYDGQKAGKFVWNGSAGKSVEGCGWWGRGVIQTTGRLNFGKLNHFLGRSHVDPAYAGQVVDGIEVTPAPTEPLYADMDLCSNPQLICSSTEHGEIKWIAGLFFWMNEVQGYNDPAYNWNYHAQLQAYVDGGLKGDAFINAISGIVNRGCPESTCPISGAVDGLADRKANFVKVLQIMGLNPQ
;
A
#
# COMPACT_ATOMS: atom_id res chain seq x y z
N MET A 1 -36.38 -52.86 -21.52
CA MET A 1 -36.20 -54.31 -21.40
C MET A 1 -34.87 -54.63 -22.05
N LEU A 2 -33.85 -55.02 -21.26
CA LEU A 2 -32.42 -55.19 -21.65
C LEU A 2 -31.75 -53.87 -22.15
N MET A 3 -30.47 -53.55 -21.93
CA MET A 3 -29.16 -54.26 -21.98
C MET A 3 -28.64 -54.54 -23.40
N LEU A 4 -27.36 -54.36 -23.78
CA LEU A 4 -26.21 -53.64 -23.17
C LEU A 4 -25.05 -53.52 -24.21
N LEU A 5 -24.02 -52.71 -23.92
CA LEU A 5 -22.60 -52.77 -24.36
C LEU A 5 -22.14 -52.39 -25.79
N SER A 6 -21.04 -51.61 -25.81
CA SER A 6 -19.89 -51.59 -26.77
C SER A 6 -20.09 -51.04 -28.21
N SER A 7 -19.10 -50.38 -28.84
CA SER A 7 -17.83 -49.75 -28.37
C SER A 7 -17.22 -48.82 -29.45
N ALA A 8 -16.10 -48.15 -29.11
CA ALA A 8 -15.20 -47.35 -29.97
C ALA A 8 -15.74 -46.00 -30.51
N GLY A 9 -15.19 -44.90 -29.97
CA GLY A 9 -15.29 -43.55 -30.54
C GLY A 9 -13.92 -43.09 -31.04
N LEU A 10 -13.85 -42.58 -32.27
CA LEU A 10 -12.64 -41.97 -32.84
C LEU A 10 -12.61 -40.47 -32.53
N TRP A 11 -11.41 -39.92 -32.29
CA TRP A 11 -11.24 -38.48 -32.13
C TRP A 11 -11.39 -37.74 -33.47
N VAL A 12 -12.12 -36.62 -33.45
CA VAL A 12 -12.19 -35.66 -34.56
C VAL A 12 -11.88 -34.29 -33.99
N GLY A 13 -10.86 -33.61 -34.52
CA GLY A 13 -10.53 -32.24 -34.13
C GLY A 13 -11.58 -31.25 -34.63
N ALA A 14 -11.91 -30.25 -33.82
CA ALA A 14 -12.88 -29.23 -34.20
C ALA A 14 -12.30 -28.29 -35.27
N ASN A 15 -12.70 -28.48 -36.52
CA ASN A 15 -12.50 -27.46 -37.55
C ASN A 15 -13.39 -26.26 -37.25
N ALA A 16 -12.83 -25.05 -37.29
CA ALA A 16 -13.61 -23.82 -37.24
C ALA A 16 -14.40 -23.66 -38.55
N HIS A 17 -15.69 -23.96 -38.52
CA HIS A 17 -16.58 -23.65 -39.63
C HIS A 17 -16.78 -22.14 -39.73
N ALA A 18 -16.76 -21.62 -40.96
CA ALA A 18 -17.18 -20.25 -41.25
C ALA A 18 -18.72 -20.15 -41.19
N TYR A 19 -19.20 -18.91 -40.99
CA TYR A 19 -20.60 -18.59 -40.73
C TYR A 19 -21.18 -17.73 -41.86
N ASN A 20 -22.39 -18.07 -42.31
CA ASN A 20 -23.05 -17.30 -43.36
C ASN A 20 -23.52 -15.93 -42.84
N CYS A 21 -22.68 -14.91 -43.02
CA CYS A 21 -22.95 -13.53 -42.65
C CYS A 21 -23.75 -12.74 -43.71
N ALA A 22 -24.14 -13.34 -44.83
CA ALA A 22 -24.93 -12.64 -45.85
C ALA A 22 -26.27 -12.09 -45.31
N PRO A 23 -27.09 -12.87 -44.56
CA PRO A 23 -28.36 -12.37 -44.00
C PRO A 23 -28.20 -11.53 -42.72
N LEU A 24 -27.00 -11.46 -42.11
CA LEU A 24 -26.83 -10.76 -40.83
C LEU A 24 -26.71 -9.23 -41.04
N PRO A 25 -27.38 -8.39 -40.21
CA PRO A 25 -27.15 -6.96 -40.21
C PRO A 25 -25.74 -6.64 -39.66
N GLN A 26 -25.10 -5.62 -40.21
CA GLN A 26 -23.88 -5.05 -39.62
C GLN A 26 -24.23 -4.44 -38.25
N TYR A 27 -23.35 -4.62 -37.25
CA TYR A 27 -23.52 -4.01 -35.94
C TYR A 27 -23.51 -2.48 -36.02
N ALA A 28 -24.40 -1.84 -35.25
CA ALA A 28 -24.40 -0.42 -34.96
C ALA A 28 -25.00 -0.16 -33.56
N PRO A 29 -24.58 0.88 -32.82
CA PRO A 29 -25.17 1.19 -31.51
C PRO A 29 -26.69 1.41 -31.58
N GLY A 30 -27.45 0.69 -30.74
CA GLY A 30 -28.91 0.66 -30.77
C GLY A 30 -29.46 -0.54 -29.99
N THR A 31 -30.78 -0.65 -29.85
CA THR A 31 -31.41 -1.67 -29.00
C THR A 31 -31.38 -3.08 -29.59
N TYR A 32 -30.80 -4.04 -28.86
CA TYR A 32 -30.72 -5.45 -29.24
C TYR A 32 -31.37 -6.37 -28.21
N SER A 33 -32.19 -7.32 -28.69
CA SER A 33 -32.76 -8.41 -27.89
C SER A 33 -31.74 -9.52 -27.64
N ALA A 34 -31.87 -10.25 -26.53
CA ALA A 34 -31.14 -11.51 -26.34
C ALA A 34 -31.54 -12.50 -27.45
N GLY A 35 -30.55 -13.20 -28.01
CA GLY A 35 -30.67 -14.01 -29.21
C GLY A 35 -30.51 -13.26 -30.54
N ALA A 36 -30.42 -11.92 -30.55
CA ALA A 36 -30.23 -11.16 -31.80
C ALA A 36 -28.88 -11.48 -32.47
N LEU A 37 -28.89 -11.63 -33.80
CA LEU A 37 -27.70 -11.95 -34.60
C LEU A 37 -27.23 -10.71 -35.37
N VAL A 38 -25.93 -10.45 -35.33
CA VAL A 38 -25.26 -9.35 -36.07
C VAL A 38 -23.95 -9.85 -36.67
N LYS A 39 -23.37 -9.09 -37.60
CA LYS A 39 -21.97 -9.22 -38.00
C LYS A 39 -21.17 -7.98 -37.62
N ASN A 40 -19.91 -8.18 -37.25
CA ASN A 40 -18.92 -7.12 -37.12
C ASN A 40 -17.53 -7.69 -37.42
N ILE A 41 -16.57 -6.86 -37.83
CA ILE A 41 -15.16 -7.26 -38.08
C ILE A 41 -14.95 -8.61 -38.83
N ASN A 42 -15.77 -8.86 -39.86
CA ASN A 42 -15.81 -10.11 -40.62
C ASN A 42 -16.07 -11.40 -39.79
N LYS A 43 -16.86 -11.29 -38.72
CA LYS A 43 -17.38 -12.37 -37.87
C LYS A 43 -18.88 -12.23 -37.60
N ALA A 44 -19.54 -13.35 -37.30
CA ALA A 44 -20.92 -13.38 -36.83
C ALA A 44 -20.97 -13.43 -35.29
N PHE A 45 -21.96 -12.75 -34.70
CA PHE A 45 -22.15 -12.68 -33.25
C PHE A 45 -23.62 -12.84 -32.87
N ARG A 46 -23.88 -13.50 -31.72
CA ARG A 46 -25.19 -13.58 -31.09
C ARG A 46 -25.18 -12.80 -29.77
N CYS A 47 -26.14 -11.90 -29.60
CA CYS A 47 -26.38 -11.22 -28.33
C CYS A 47 -26.86 -12.22 -27.27
N ASP A 48 -26.23 -12.25 -26.11
CA ASP A 48 -26.63 -13.08 -24.96
C ASP A 48 -27.25 -12.23 -23.84
N VAL A 49 -26.82 -10.97 -23.67
CA VAL A 49 -27.34 -10.04 -22.65
C VAL A 49 -27.85 -8.76 -23.30
N ALA A 50 -29.15 -8.71 -23.61
CA ALA A 50 -29.84 -7.62 -24.31
C ALA A 50 -29.42 -6.21 -23.88
N GLY A 51 -29.40 -5.96 -22.56
CA GLY A 51 -29.06 -4.66 -21.98
C GLY A 51 -27.61 -4.23 -22.19
N TRP A 52 -26.68 -5.16 -22.42
CA TRP A 52 -25.27 -4.86 -22.70
C TRP A 52 -24.98 -4.79 -24.19
N CYS A 53 -25.58 -5.69 -24.99
CA CYS A 53 -25.54 -5.62 -26.46
C CYS A 53 -25.94 -4.24 -27.00
N SER A 54 -26.87 -3.59 -26.30
CA SER A 54 -27.44 -2.29 -26.66
C SER A 54 -26.55 -1.08 -26.35
N VAL A 55 -25.42 -1.24 -25.67
CA VAL A 55 -24.57 -0.13 -25.20
C VAL A 55 -23.53 0.31 -26.23
N GLY A 56 -22.96 -0.63 -26.98
CA GLY A 56 -21.78 -0.39 -27.82
C GLY A 56 -20.51 -0.11 -27.01
N GLY A 57 -19.49 0.44 -27.68
CA GLY A 57 -18.19 0.77 -27.05
C GLY A 57 -17.58 -0.44 -26.35
N PRO A 58 -17.46 -0.46 -25.00
CA PRO A 58 -17.02 -1.62 -24.23
C PRO A 58 -17.71 -2.95 -24.60
N TYR A 59 -18.96 -2.92 -25.07
CA TYR A 59 -19.75 -4.09 -25.45
C TYR A 59 -19.95 -4.25 -26.97
N GLU A 60 -19.16 -3.55 -27.81
CA GLU A 60 -19.24 -3.72 -29.27
C GLU A 60 -18.77 -5.13 -29.69
N PRO A 61 -19.60 -5.93 -30.40
CA PRO A 61 -19.27 -7.32 -30.73
C PRO A 61 -17.95 -7.43 -31.50
N GLY A 62 -17.01 -8.20 -30.94
CA GLY A 62 -15.68 -8.44 -31.51
C GLY A 62 -14.63 -7.34 -31.28
N VAL A 63 -15.01 -6.16 -30.79
CA VAL A 63 -14.11 -4.99 -30.67
C VAL A 63 -13.98 -4.50 -29.22
N GLY A 64 -15.09 -4.45 -28.48
CA GLY A 64 -15.12 -3.98 -27.10
C GLY A 64 -14.48 -4.98 -26.12
N TRP A 65 -13.82 -4.48 -25.08
CA TRP A 65 -13.15 -5.34 -24.08
C TRP A 65 -14.11 -6.22 -23.27
N ALA A 66 -15.38 -5.83 -23.14
CA ALA A 66 -16.45 -6.60 -22.53
C ALA A 66 -17.39 -7.26 -23.57
N ALA A 67 -17.01 -7.28 -24.86
CA ALA A 67 -17.84 -7.84 -25.92
C ALA A 67 -18.22 -9.30 -25.68
N SER A 68 -17.30 -10.11 -25.14
CA SER A 68 -17.52 -11.52 -24.77
C SER A 68 -18.49 -11.72 -23.60
N ASN A 69 -18.83 -10.66 -22.87
CA ASN A 69 -19.83 -10.69 -21.80
C ASN A 69 -21.24 -10.42 -22.35
N ALA A 70 -21.35 -9.69 -23.47
CA ALA A 70 -22.61 -9.38 -24.14
C ALA A 70 -22.91 -10.30 -25.33
N TRP A 71 -21.89 -10.83 -26.01
CA TRP A 71 -22.01 -11.56 -27.28
C TRP A 71 -21.17 -12.84 -27.34
N THR A 72 -21.75 -13.91 -27.87
CA THR A 72 -21.03 -15.09 -28.35
C THR A 72 -20.57 -14.87 -29.79
N ASP A 73 -19.26 -15.06 -30.04
CA ASP A 73 -18.68 -15.21 -31.39
C ASP A 73 -19.13 -16.55 -32.01
N LEU A 74 -19.63 -16.50 -33.24
CA LEU A 74 -20.16 -17.65 -33.98
C LEU A 74 -19.23 -18.12 -35.12
N GLY A 75 -18.10 -17.44 -35.32
CA GLY A 75 -17.13 -17.75 -36.38
C GLY A 75 -16.95 -16.62 -37.41
N ALA A 76 -15.89 -16.76 -38.20
CA ALA A 76 -15.57 -15.84 -39.30
C ALA A 76 -16.61 -15.94 -40.44
N CYS A 77 -16.86 -14.84 -41.12
CA CYS A 77 -17.84 -14.78 -42.21
C CYS A 77 -17.40 -15.52 -43.46
N ASP A 78 -18.32 -16.26 -44.09
CA ASP A 78 -18.14 -16.87 -45.40
C ASP A 78 -17.79 -15.82 -46.47
N ALA A 79 -16.63 -15.99 -47.11
CA ALA A 79 -16.21 -15.15 -48.23
C ALA A 79 -16.92 -15.59 -49.52
N ASN A 80 -18.01 -14.89 -49.86
CA ASN A 80 -18.75 -15.08 -51.12
C ASN A 80 -17.89 -14.67 -52.33
N ASN A 81 -17.06 -15.59 -52.81
CA ASN A 81 -16.28 -15.44 -54.03
C ASN A 81 -17.21 -15.35 -55.25
N ASN A 82 -17.06 -14.29 -56.04
CA ASN A 82 -17.55 -14.23 -57.41
C ASN A 82 -16.34 -14.30 -58.37
N SER A 83 -16.43 -15.16 -59.39
CA SER A 83 -15.29 -15.80 -60.04
C SER A 83 -14.34 -14.91 -60.85
N SER A 84 -13.04 -15.19 -60.78
CA SER A 84 -12.22 -15.52 -61.98
C SER A 84 -10.83 -16.07 -61.58
N SER A 85 -10.15 -16.72 -62.52
CA SER A 85 -8.97 -17.58 -62.30
C SER A 85 -7.69 -17.03 -62.94
N ILE A 86 -6.51 -17.57 -62.58
CA ILE A 86 -5.49 -18.11 -63.51
C ILE A 86 -4.25 -18.73 -62.80
N ALA A 87 -3.77 -19.85 -63.36
CA ALA A 87 -2.44 -20.48 -63.30
C ALA A 87 -1.60 -20.60 -61.99
N SER A 88 -1.64 -21.83 -61.47
CA SER A 88 -0.51 -22.69 -61.02
C SER A 88 0.94 -22.33 -61.36
N SER A 89 1.87 -22.73 -60.47
CA SER A 89 3.01 -23.59 -60.84
C SER A 89 3.50 -24.42 -59.63
N VAL A 90 4.26 -25.50 -59.87
CA VAL A 90 4.69 -26.48 -58.85
C VAL A 90 6.15 -26.88 -59.09
N ALA A 91 6.93 -27.06 -58.02
CA ALA A 91 8.22 -27.75 -58.07
C ALA A 91 8.52 -28.48 -56.75
N LEU A 92 8.99 -29.73 -56.83
CA LEU A 92 9.54 -30.50 -55.71
C LEU A 92 11.00 -30.85 -55.98
N SER A 93 11.84 -30.76 -54.95
CA SER A 93 12.88 -31.75 -54.61
C SER A 93 13.42 -31.42 -53.21
N SER A 94 13.55 -32.31 -52.22
CA SER A 94 13.81 -33.76 -52.13
C SER A 94 15.29 -34.15 -52.25
N ILE A 95 15.92 -34.45 -51.11
CA ILE A 95 17.00 -35.43 -50.93
C ILE A 95 17.06 -35.81 -49.44
N ALA A 96 17.40 -37.07 -49.16
CA ALA A 96 17.59 -37.67 -47.83
C ALA A 96 18.99 -38.40 -47.86
N PRO A 97 19.45 -39.27 -46.93
CA PRO A 97 18.68 -40.09 -45.97
C PRO A 97 19.34 -40.38 -44.59
N SER A 98 18.60 -41.13 -43.74
CA SER A 98 18.98 -42.27 -42.85
C SER A 98 20.37 -42.43 -42.20
N SER A 99 20.60 -43.23 -41.14
CA SER A 99 19.83 -43.85 -40.02
C SER A 99 20.77 -44.89 -39.36
N ALA A 100 20.92 -44.96 -38.02
CA ALA A 100 21.37 -46.19 -37.32
C ALA A 100 21.36 -46.08 -35.77
N ALA A 101 21.15 -47.23 -35.11
CA ALA A 101 21.44 -47.59 -33.70
C ALA A 101 21.34 -49.15 -33.59
N PRO A 102 21.58 -49.85 -32.44
CA PRO A 102 22.16 -49.47 -31.15
C PRO A 102 23.18 -50.50 -30.53
N SER A 103 23.64 -50.24 -29.29
CA SER A 103 23.83 -51.21 -28.16
C SER A 103 25.14 -52.00 -27.88
N SER A 104 25.35 -52.27 -26.56
CA SER A 104 26.30 -53.21 -25.90
C SER A 104 27.80 -52.81 -25.85
N ILE A 105 28.69 -53.26 -24.92
CA ILE A 105 28.71 -54.35 -23.89
C ILE A 105 29.20 -53.80 -22.52
N ALA A 106 29.16 -54.59 -21.42
CA ALA A 106 29.49 -54.22 -20.03
C ALA A 106 30.73 -54.95 -19.42
N SER A 107 30.83 -54.94 -18.07
CA SER A 107 31.70 -55.75 -17.14
C SER A 107 32.98 -55.08 -16.56
N SER A 108 33.55 -55.51 -15.41
CA SER A 108 33.03 -55.65 -14.02
C SER A 108 33.96 -56.47 -13.10
N VAL A 109 34.47 -55.89 -12.00
CA VAL A 109 34.99 -56.56 -10.77
C VAL A 109 34.84 -55.51 -9.63
N ALA A 110 34.28 -55.70 -8.42
CA ALA A 110 34.35 -56.78 -7.41
C ALA A 110 35.75 -56.93 -6.77
N LEU A 111 35.95 -57.17 -5.47
CA LEU A 111 35.03 -57.34 -4.32
C LEU A 111 35.85 -57.19 -3.01
N SER A 112 35.27 -56.75 -1.89
CA SER A 112 35.37 -57.41 -0.54
C SER A 112 34.79 -56.56 0.58
N SER A 113 34.28 -57.23 1.62
CA SER A 113 33.69 -56.65 2.82
C SER A 113 34.39 -57.15 4.09
N VAL A 114 34.29 -56.38 5.18
CA VAL A 114 34.49 -56.88 6.55
C VAL A 114 33.41 -56.25 7.43
N ALA A 115 32.82 -57.05 8.31
CA ALA A 115 31.91 -56.58 9.36
C ALA A 115 32.35 -57.19 10.70
N LEU A 116 32.30 -56.41 11.78
CA LEU A 116 32.23 -56.96 13.13
C LEU A 116 31.68 -55.93 14.13
N SER A 117 31.17 -56.44 15.25
CA SER A 117 30.34 -55.69 16.19
C SER A 117 31.08 -55.27 17.47
N SER A 118 30.58 -54.19 18.09
CA SER A 118 30.47 -53.99 19.54
C SER A 118 31.66 -54.35 20.46
N ILE A 119 32.27 -53.32 21.05
CA ILE A 119 32.70 -53.36 22.46
C ILE A 119 32.08 -52.15 23.17
N ALA A 120 31.45 -52.40 24.32
CA ALA A 120 31.04 -51.37 25.27
C ALA A 120 31.99 -51.38 26.47
N VAL A 121 32.20 -50.23 27.09
CA VAL A 121 32.87 -50.12 28.39
C VAL A 121 31.95 -49.35 29.34
N SER A 122 31.64 -49.97 30.47
CA SER A 122 30.66 -49.49 31.44
C SER A 122 31.32 -48.72 32.58
N SER A 123 30.66 -47.69 33.09
CA SER A 123 30.80 -47.25 34.48
C SER A 123 29.46 -46.72 35.02
N VAL A 124 29.15 -47.07 36.27
CA VAL A 124 27.86 -46.80 36.91
C VAL A 124 27.88 -45.46 37.65
N ALA A 125 26.79 -44.69 37.58
CA ALA A 125 26.54 -43.55 38.46
C ALA A 125 25.37 -43.88 39.42
N PRO A 126 25.56 -43.81 40.76
CA PRO A 126 24.49 -44.01 41.73
C PRO A 126 23.70 -42.73 42.05
N SER A 127 22.48 -42.92 42.54
CA SER A 127 21.45 -41.91 42.79
C SER A 127 21.81 -40.83 43.84
N SER A 128 21.32 -39.61 43.65
CA SER A 128 20.75 -38.76 44.73
C SER A 128 19.92 -37.60 44.14
N VAL A 129 19.13 -36.93 44.99
CA VAL A 129 18.06 -36.00 44.58
C VAL A 129 18.45 -34.54 44.85
N ALA A 130 18.27 -33.66 43.86
CA ALA A 130 18.26 -32.21 44.06
C ALA A 130 17.24 -31.52 43.13
N SER A 131 16.47 -30.59 43.69
CA SER A 131 15.37 -29.85 43.05
C SER A 131 15.84 -28.88 41.96
N SER A 132 15.19 -28.91 40.79
CA SER A 132 15.34 -27.87 39.77
C SER A 132 14.51 -26.63 40.11
N VAL A 133 15.17 -25.50 40.36
CA VAL A 133 14.51 -24.19 40.43
C VAL A 133 14.31 -23.70 38.99
N ASN A 134 13.08 -23.81 38.47
CA ASN A 134 12.76 -23.31 37.14
C ASN A 134 12.43 -21.81 37.19
N SER A 135 13.26 -20.97 36.58
CA SER A 135 13.10 -19.52 36.58
C SER A 135 12.07 -19.05 35.54
N SER A 136 10.80 -19.00 35.92
CA SER A 136 9.75 -18.38 35.11
C SER A 136 9.69 -16.85 35.33
N THR A 137 9.53 -16.11 34.24
CA THR A 137 9.39 -14.64 34.26
C THR A 137 8.02 -14.23 34.81
N GLN A 138 7.96 -13.90 36.10
CA GLN A 138 6.72 -13.44 36.74
C GLN A 138 6.38 -12.00 36.32
N GLY A 139 5.32 -11.84 35.51
CA GLY A 139 4.55 -10.60 35.47
C GLY A 139 3.68 -10.49 36.73
N GLY A 140 3.60 -9.32 37.35
CA GLY A 140 2.85 -9.12 38.59
C GLY A 140 1.34 -9.27 38.44
N THR A 141 0.64 -9.57 39.54
CA THR A 141 -0.81 -9.81 39.56
C THR A 141 -1.49 -8.99 40.64
N CYS A 142 -2.56 -8.28 40.28
CA CYS A 142 -3.41 -7.52 41.18
C CYS A 142 -4.38 -8.47 41.90
N PRO A 143 -4.31 -8.63 43.23
CA PRO A 143 -5.21 -9.53 43.95
C PRO A 143 -6.68 -9.09 43.83
N GLY A 144 -7.57 -10.05 43.60
CA GLY A 144 -9.03 -9.81 43.51
C GLY A 144 -9.52 -9.20 42.19
N ILE A 145 -8.64 -8.94 41.21
CA ILE A 145 -9.03 -8.45 39.89
C ILE A 145 -9.04 -9.61 38.87
N ASN A 146 -10.12 -9.71 38.09
CA ASN A 146 -10.31 -10.78 37.11
C ASN A 146 -9.25 -10.74 35.99
N ILE A 147 -8.55 -11.85 35.77
CA ILE A 147 -7.51 -11.95 34.73
C ILE A 147 -8.17 -12.22 33.37
N TYR A 148 -7.96 -11.35 32.39
CA TYR A 148 -8.41 -11.62 31.01
C TYR A 148 -7.80 -12.95 30.48
N PRO A 149 -8.59 -13.85 29.84
CA PRO A 149 -9.97 -13.66 29.35
C PRO A 149 -11.10 -14.11 30.29
N ASN A 150 -10.85 -14.31 31.59
CA ASN A 150 -11.89 -14.63 32.57
C ASN A 150 -12.71 -13.38 32.93
N TRP A 151 -13.68 -13.04 32.08
CA TRP A 151 -14.59 -11.91 32.21
C TRP A 151 -15.30 -11.78 33.57
N THR A 152 -15.63 -10.55 33.96
CA THR A 152 -16.38 -10.25 35.21
C THR A 152 -17.86 -10.59 35.10
N GLN A 153 -18.48 -10.35 33.94
CA GLN A 153 -19.88 -10.64 33.66
C GLN A 153 -20.04 -11.90 32.80
N LYS A 154 -21.24 -12.47 32.86
CA LYS A 154 -21.59 -13.74 32.20
C LYS A 154 -22.60 -13.56 31.07
N ASP A 155 -22.57 -14.49 30.11
CA ASP A 155 -23.64 -14.66 29.13
C ASP A 155 -24.89 -15.33 29.74
N TRP A 156 -25.94 -15.47 28.93
CA TRP A 156 -27.19 -16.13 29.30
C TRP A 156 -27.06 -17.64 29.59
N ALA A 157 -25.95 -18.27 29.18
CA ALA A 157 -25.61 -19.66 29.45
C ALA A 157 -24.71 -19.83 30.69
N GLY A 158 -24.30 -18.73 31.33
CA GLY A 158 -23.50 -18.71 32.56
C GLY A 158 -21.98 -18.69 32.35
N ASN A 159 -21.49 -18.52 31.13
CA ASN A 159 -20.06 -18.44 30.79
C ASN A 159 -19.55 -16.99 30.93
N PRO A 160 -18.32 -16.75 31.42
CA PRO A 160 -17.71 -15.42 31.39
C PRO A 160 -17.67 -14.87 29.96
N SER A 161 -18.20 -13.66 29.72
CA SER A 161 -18.34 -13.11 28.37
C SER A 161 -18.00 -11.63 28.19
N HIS A 162 -18.13 -10.76 29.20
CA HIS A 162 -17.91 -9.32 29.05
C HIS A 162 -17.58 -8.62 30.38
N ALA A 163 -17.23 -7.34 30.32
CA ALA A 163 -17.18 -6.43 31.47
C ALA A 163 -18.26 -5.34 31.34
N ALA A 164 -18.83 -4.91 32.46
CA ALA A 164 -19.77 -3.80 32.55
C ALA A 164 -19.07 -2.50 33.01
N GLY A 165 -19.68 -1.34 32.76
CA GLY A 165 -19.11 -0.05 33.18
C GLY A 165 -18.89 0.00 34.70
N GLY A 166 -17.63 0.19 35.10
CA GLY A 166 -17.17 0.15 36.50
C GLY A 166 -16.38 -1.11 36.87
N ASP A 167 -16.54 -2.22 36.15
CA ASP A 167 -15.81 -3.48 36.41
C ASP A 167 -14.30 -3.31 36.22
N GLN A 168 -13.50 -4.07 36.98
CA GLN A 168 -12.05 -4.11 36.82
C GLN A 168 -11.55 -5.47 36.35
N MET A 169 -10.62 -5.45 35.39
CA MET A 169 -9.92 -6.62 34.88
C MET A 169 -8.43 -6.33 34.71
N GLN A 170 -7.61 -7.37 34.81
CA GLN A 170 -6.16 -7.27 34.60
C GLN A 170 -5.72 -7.98 33.32
N TYR A 171 -4.74 -7.40 32.65
CA TYR A 171 -4.08 -7.93 31.46
C TYR A 171 -2.60 -7.51 31.46
N GLN A 172 -1.70 -8.42 31.09
CA GLN A 172 -0.25 -8.19 31.03
C GLN A 172 0.36 -7.48 32.26
N GLY A 173 -0.12 -7.80 33.46
CA GLY A 173 0.37 -7.19 34.71
C GLY A 173 -0.07 -5.74 34.93
N LYS A 174 -1.18 -5.32 34.34
CA LYS A 174 -1.83 -4.02 34.53
C LYS A 174 -3.33 -4.20 34.82
N ALA A 175 -3.87 -3.36 35.70
CA ALA A 175 -5.30 -3.30 36.00
C ALA A 175 -5.96 -2.16 35.22
N TYR A 176 -7.15 -2.45 34.70
CA TYR A 176 -7.98 -1.53 33.94
C TYR A 176 -9.41 -1.59 34.43
N ARG A 177 -10.15 -0.48 34.30
CA ARG A 177 -11.56 -0.35 34.63
C ARG A 177 -12.36 -0.10 33.35
N ALA A 178 -13.39 -0.88 33.11
CA ALA A 178 -14.30 -0.68 31.99
C ALA A 178 -15.10 0.63 32.17
N ASN A 179 -15.17 1.44 31.13
CA ASN A 179 -15.87 2.73 31.11
C ASN A 179 -17.37 2.55 30.82
N TRP A 180 -17.71 1.51 30.06
CA TRP A 180 -19.06 1.05 29.72
C TRP A 180 -19.00 -0.46 29.41
N TRP A 181 -20.07 -1.06 28.90
CA TRP A 181 -20.09 -2.47 28.49
C TRP A 181 -19.02 -2.75 27.42
N THR A 182 -18.18 -3.77 27.61
CA THR A 182 -17.09 -4.10 26.68
C THR A 182 -16.71 -5.58 26.67
N GLN A 183 -16.23 -6.04 25.51
CA GLN A 183 -15.60 -7.35 25.27
C GLN A 183 -14.18 -7.23 24.71
N SER A 184 -13.61 -6.02 24.67
CA SER A 184 -12.23 -5.81 24.21
C SER A 184 -11.21 -6.08 25.33
N ILE A 185 -9.97 -6.37 24.94
CA ILE A 185 -8.91 -6.74 25.86
C ILE A 185 -8.66 -5.57 26.84
N PRO A 186 -8.52 -5.80 28.16
CA PRO A 186 -8.31 -4.72 29.12
C PRO A 186 -7.14 -3.81 28.73
N GLY A 187 -7.47 -2.56 28.39
CA GLY A 187 -6.51 -1.55 27.94
C GLY A 187 -6.23 -1.47 26.44
N SER A 188 -6.94 -2.22 25.57
CA SER A 188 -6.72 -2.16 24.12
C SER A 188 -7.43 -1.01 23.40
N ASP A 189 -8.39 -0.35 24.04
CA ASP A 189 -9.16 0.76 23.46
C ASP A 189 -9.75 1.69 24.54
N GLY A 190 -10.45 2.75 24.10
CA GLY A 190 -11.08 3.74 24.97
C GLY A 190 -12.28 3.25 25.80
N SER A 191 -12.71 1.99 25.67
CA SER A 191 -13.66 1.38 26.62
C SER A 191 -13.01 1.02 27.96
N TRP A 192 -11.67 1.15 28.09
CA TRP A 192 -10.93 0.91 29.33
C TRP A 192 -10.16 2.15 29.81
N THR A 193 -10.36 2.52 31.07
CA THR A 193 -9.44 3.41 31.81
C THR A 193 -8.37 2.58 32.49
N PHE A 194 -7.08 2.87 32.27
CA PHE A 194 -5.98 2.31 33.06
C PHE A 194 -6.10 2.72 34.53
N VAL A 195 -5.91 1.77 35.45
CA VAL A 195 -6.00 1.99 36.90
C VAL A 195 -4.62 1.98 37.54
N SER A 196 -3.84 0.93 37.33
CA SER A 196 -2.51 0.76 37.95
C SER A 196 -1.70 -0.36 37.30
N ASN A 197 -0.38 -0.37 37.52
CA ASN A 197 0.45 -1.54 37.28
C ASN A 197 0.29 -2.52 38.46
N CYS A 198 0.26 -3.82 38.18
CA CYS A 198 0.16 -4.86 39.20
C CYS A 198 1.55 -5.21 39.76
N SER A 199 1.79 -4.93 41.03
CA SER A 199 3.05 -5.24 41.72
C SER A 199 3.13 -6.70 42.17
N GLY A 200 4.24 -7.37 41.87
CA GLY A 200 4.58 -8.66 42.46
C GLY A 200 5.20 -8.48 43.85
N GLY A 201 4.49 -8.89 44.91
CA GLY A 201 4.97 -8.80 46.31
C GLY A 201 3.96 -9.45 47.27
N VAL A 202 4.43 -9.99 48.39
CA VAL A 202 3.65 -10.90 49.26
C VAL A 202 3.54 -10.37 50.69
N SER A 203 2.34 -10.50 51.29
CA SER A 203 2.01 -10.31 52.73
C SER A 203 2.01 -8.85 53.26
N SER A 204 1.21 -8.47 54.27
CA SER A 204 0.25 -9.22 55.13
C SER A 204 -0.79 -8.33 55.85
N THR A 205 -1.97 -8.91 56.17
CA THR A 205 -2.91 -8.57 57.31
C THR A 205 -3.58 -7.17 57.34
N SER A 206 -4.84 -6.96 57.78
CA SER A 206 -5.92 -7.84 58.32
C SER A 206 -7.31 -7.15 58.32
N SER A 207 -8.40 -7.93 58.48
CA SER A 207 -9.78 -7.53 58.93
C SER A 207 -10.68 -6.73 57.96
N SER A 208 -12.02 -6.89 57.87
CA SER A 208 -12.99 -7.91 58.36
C SER A 208 -14.36 -7.79 57.64
N SER A 209 -15.11 -8.91 57.51
CA SER A 209 -16.58 -9.18 57.65
C SER A 209 -17.64 -8.04 57.48
N VAL A 210 -18.91 -8.22 57.00
CA VAL A 210 -19.84 -9.38 56.82
C VAL A 210 -21.13 -9.04 55.98
N VAL A 211 -21.75 -10.03 55.28
CA VAL A 211 -23.17 -10.16 54.73
C VAL A 211 -23.81 -9.03 53.85
N SER A 212 -24.91 -9.19 53.06
CA SER A 212 -25.84 -10.33 52.74
C SER A 212 -26.69 -10.14 51.43
N VAL A 213 -26.88 -11.23 50.68
CA VAL A 213 -28.13 -11.75 50.02
C VAL A 213 -29.04 -10.85 49.11
N SER A 214 -28.91 -11.07 47.80
CA SER A 214 -29.93 -11.45 46.77
C SER A 214 -31.33 -10.81 46.60
N SER A 215 -31.58 -10.39 45.33
CA SER A 215 -32.73 -10.73 44.43
C SER A 215 -34.18 -10.24 44.69
N SER A 216 -34.81 -9.70 43.62
CA SER A 216 -36.11 -10.14 43.07
C SER A 216 -36.45 -9.39 41.75
N SER A 217 -37.53 -9.77 41.05
CA SER A 217 -37.74 -9.47 39.62
C SER A 217 -39.19 -9.11 39.24
N ALA A 218 -39.34 -8.62 37.99
CA ALA A 218 -40.45 -8.86 37.05
C ALA A 218 -41.72 -7.97 37.01
N SER A 219 -41.98 -7.46 35.79
CA SER A 219 -43.26 -7.47 35.05
C SER A 219 -44.50 -6.70 35.53
N SER A 220 -45.05 -5.85 34.64
CA SER A 220 -46.30 -6.13 33.90
C SER A 220 -46.57 -5.09 32.79
N ALA A 221 -47.46 -5.40 31.84
CA ALA A 221 -47.79 -4.55 30.68
C ALA A 221 -49.30 -4.29 30.56
N SER A 222 -49.71 -3.37 29.69
CA SER A 222 -51.12 -3.08 29.33
C SER A 222 -51.27 -2.67 27.87
N VAL A 223 -52.44 -2.91 27.27
CA VAL A 223 -52.75 -2.71 25.84
C VAL A 223 -54.17 -2.14 25.64
N ILE A 224 -54.34 -1.27 24.63
CA ILE A 224 -55.64 -0.85 24.06
C ILE A 224 -55.47 -0.67 22.54
N SER A 225 -56.50 -1.04 21.76
CA SER A 225 -56.56 -0.94 20.29
C SER A 225 -57.83 -0.23 19.83
N LEU A 226 -57.86 0.33 18.61
CA LEU A 226 -59.09 0.88 17.98
C LEU A 226 -59.05 0.81 16.42
N SER A 227 -60.24 0.71 15.82
CA SER A 227 -60.56 0.46 14.39
C SER A 227 -60.85 1.78 13.61
N SER A 228 -60.49 2.01 12.33
CA SER A 228 -60.68 1.32 11.03
C SER A 228 -61.91 1.81 10.21
N SER A 229 -61.70 2.27 8.95
CA SER A 229 -62.74 2.57 7.93
C SER A 229 -62.11 2.71 6.52
N SER A 230 -62.86 2.49 5.43
CA SER A 230 -62.28 2.33 4.07
C SER A 230 -63.26 2.51 2.87
N LYS A 231 -62.72 2.88 1.68
CA LYS A 231 -63.25 2.74 0.29
C LYS A 231 -62.27 3.38 -0.74
N SER A 232 -61.65 2.62 -1.67
CA SER A 232 -62.05 2.30 -3.08
C SER A 232 -61.84 3.45 -4.10
N SER A 233 -61.29 3.29 -5.32
CA SER A 233 -60.95 2.07 -6.11
C SER A 233 -60.02 2.34 -7.33
N SER A 234 -59.27 1.29 -7.76
CA SER A 234 -58.69 1.03 -9.12
C SER A 234 -57.74 2.04 -9.79
N SER A 235 -56.63 1.67 -10.45
CA SER A 235 -55.84 0.41 -10.61
C SER A 235 -54.49 0.79 -11.31
N SER A 236 -53.53 -0.05 -11.75
CA SER A 236 -53.31 -1.52 -11.87
C SER A 236 -51.82 -1.81 -12.18
N SER A 237 -51.35 -3.06 -11.97
CA SER A 237 -50.08 -3.68 -12.48
C SER A 237 -48.71 -3.06 -12.08
N SER A 238 -47.67 -3.82 -11.64
CA SER A 238 -47.55 -5.28 -11.40
C SER A 238 -46.37 -5.65 -10.48
N SER A 239 -46.51 -6.79 -9.79
CA SER A 239 -45.44 -7.72 -9.32
C SER A 239 -44.46 -7.34 -8.18
N SER A 240 -44.95 -7.53 -6.95
CA SER A 240 -44.34 -8.38 -5.88
C SER A 240 -42.95 -8.10 -5.29
N SER A 241 -42.91 -8.03 -3.94
CA SER A 241 -41.71 -8.14 -3.10
C SER A 241 -42.01 -9.02 -1.87
N VAL A 242 -41.00 -9.64 -1.24
CA VAL A 242 -41.12 -10.43 0.00
C VAL A 242 -39.97 -10.06 0.96
N ILE A 243 -40.24 -10.06 2.27
CA ILE A 243 -39.36 -9.61 3.36
C ILE A 243 -39.07 -10.78 4.33
N ILE A 244 -37.84 -10.88 4.83
CA ILE A 244 -37.33 -11.53 6.07
C ILE A 244 -35.78 -11.40 6.02
N ALA A 245 -35.01 -11.02 7.04
CA ALA A 245 -35.30 -10.37 8.33
C ALA A 245 -34.01 -9.66 8.84
N SER A 246 -34.07 -8.94 9.97
CA SER A 246 -32.95 -8.13 10.49
C SER A 246 -32.46 -8.57 11.88
N SER A 247 -31.15 -8.87 12.02
CA SER A 247 -30.39 -8.64 13.27
C SER A 247 -28.88 -8.94 13.19
N SER A 248 -28.09 -8.02 13.75
CA SER A 248 -26.83 -8.22 14.50
C SER A 248 -25.78 -9.27 14.05
N SER A 249 -24.71 -8.79 13.41
CA SER A 249 -23.34 -8.98 13.92
C SER A 249 -22.38 -7.99 13.27
N VAL A 250 -21.79 -7.09 14.07
CA VAL A 250 -20.72 -6.18 13.62
C VAL A 250 -19.41 -6.68 14.22
N SER A 251 -18.56 -7.26 13.37
CA SER A 251 -17.16 -7.48 13.68
C SER A 251 -16.40 -6.16 13.60
N VAL A 252 -15.57 -5.87 14.60
CA VAL A 252 -14.47 -4.91 14.48
C VAL A 252 -13.19 -5.72 14.45
N SER A 253 -12.55 -5.76 13.28
CA SER A 253 -11.28 -6.46 13.07
C SER A 253 -10.09 -5.63 13.55
N SER A 254 -8.93 -6.28 13.64
CA SER A 254 -7.65 -5.56 13.49
C SER A 254 -7.66 -4.75 12.20
N SER A 255 -6.99 -3.58 12.20
CA SER A 255 -7.06 -2.55 11.15
C SER A 255 -6.88 -3.06 9.72
N SER A 256 -7.98 -3.50 9.12
CA SER A 256 -8.04 -4.10 7.79
C SER A 256 -8.89 -3.19 6.91
N VAL A 257 -8.24 -2.31 6.14
CA VAL A 257 -8.93 -1.49 5.15
C VAL A 257 -9.41 -2.41 4.02
N SER A 258 -10.63 -2.92 4.19
CA SER A 258 -11.41 -3.61 3.15
C SER A 258 -11.84 -2.60 2.11
N VAL A 259 -10.91 -2.24 1.23
CA VAL A 259 -11.21 -1.46 0.02
C VAL A 259 -12.25 -2.24 -0.78
N VAL A 260 -13.42 -1.64 -1.00
CA VAL A 260 -14.39 -2.16 -1.97
C VAL A 260 -13.75 -2.00 -3.34
N ILE A 261 -13.54 -3.11 -4.05
CA ILE A 261 -13.02 -3.10 -5.42
C ILE A 261 -14.12 -2.54 -6.32
N SER A 262 -14.12 -1.21 -6.50
CA SER A 262 -15.05 -0.49 -7.37
C SER A 262 -14.47 -0.41 -8.80
N GLY A 263 -15.20 0.25 -9.70
CA GLY A 263 -14.67 0.58 -11.03
C GLY A 263 -13.55 1.64 -11.00
N TYR A 264 -13.30 2.28 -9.86
CA TYR A 264 -12.30 3.34 -9.73
C TYR A 264 -11.03 2.86 -9.03
N TYR A 265 -9.88 3.40 -9.41
CA TYR A 265 -8.63 3.20 -8.67
C TYR A 265 -8.80 3.70 -7.21
N PRO A 266 -8.62 2.85 -6.19
CA PRO A 266 -8.91 3.21 -4.80
C PRO A 266 -7.94 4.22 -4.19
N THR A 267 -8.45 5.38 -3.79
CA THR A 267 -7.77 6.33 -2.90
C THR A 267 -7.72 5.80 -1.46
N ARG A 268 -6.53 5.68 -0.87
CA ARG A 268 -6.35 5.27 0.53
C ARG A 268 -6.27 6.47 1.48
N VAL A 269 -6.77 6.30 2.72
CA VAL A 269 -6.62 7.27 3.81
C VAL A 269 -5.20 7.26 4.42
N ASN A 270 -4.64 6.06 4.63
CA ASN A 270 -3.28 5.80 5.12
C ASN A 270 -2.48 5.01 4.07
N PRO A 271 -1.13 5.02 4.11
CA PRO A 271 -0.29 4.13 3.28
C PRO A 271 -0.64 2.63 3.43
N VAL A 272 -0.01 1.78 2.63
CA VAL A 272 0.11 0.36 2.97
C VAL A 272 1.25 0.20 3.97
N SER A 273 1.05 -0.53 5.06
CA SER A 273 2.13 -0.81 6.00
C SER A 273 3.17 -1.74 5.33
N LEU A 274 4.40 -1.25 5.20
CA LEU A 274 5.50 -1.95 4.53
C LEU A 274 6.28 -2.89 5.48
N LYS A 275 5.81 -3.06 6.71
CA LYS A 275 6.44 -3.85 7.75
C LYS A 275 6.14 -5.35 7.59
N VAL A 276 7.04 -6.04 6.90
CA VAL A 276 6.99 -7.51 6.75
C VAL A 276 7.95 -8.16 7.75
N LYS A 277 7.49 -9.18 8.48
CA LYS A 277 8.31 -9.85 9.50
C LYS A 277 9.56 -10.51 8.88
N GLY A 278 10.71 -10.31 9.52
CA GLY A 278 12.04 -10.73 9.03
C GLY A 278 12.75 -9.76 8.09
N TRP A 279 12.11 -8.64 7.71
CA TRP A 279 12.69 -7.63 6.81
C TRP A 279 13.07 -6.35 7.57
N PRO A 280 14.06 -5.56 7.09
CA PRO A 280 14.51 -4.33 7.74
C PRO A 280 13.48 -3.19 7.65
N SER A 281 13.78 -2.05 8.29
CA SER A 281 13.02 -0.79 8.24
C SER A 281 13.28 0.04 6.97
N ASP A 282 14.27 -0.33 6.17
CA ASP A 282 14.60 0.29 4.87
C ASP A 282 14.31 -0.65 3.69
N LEU A 283 14.29 -0.10 2.47
CA LEU A 283 14.00 -0.84 1.24
C LEU A 283 15.02 -1.97 1.03
N ALA A 284 14.56 -3.20 1.22
CA ALA A 284 15.44 -4.36 1.24
C ALA A 284 15.94 -4.73 -0.15
N MET A 285 17.21 -5.09 -0.23
CA MET A 285 17.88 -5.52 -1.46
C MET A 285 18.27 -6.99 -1.33
N GLY A 286 17.84 -7.82 -2.28
CA GLY A 286 18.20 -9.23 -2.32
C GLY A 286 18.87 -9.65 -3.61
N SER A 287 19.62 -10.76 -3.58
CA SER A 287 20.26 -11.34 -4.77
C SER A 287 19.79 -12.77 -5.01
N PHE A 288 19.62 -13.14 -6.28
CA PHE A 288 19.63 -14.54 -6.67
C PHE A 288 20.97 -15.20 -6.27
N THR A 289 20.94 -16.49 -5.95
CA THR A 289 22.13 -17.28 -5.59
C THR A 289 22.08 -18.70 -6.16
N ASP A 290 23.25 -19.26 -6.44
CA ASP A 290 23.48 -20.69 -6.72
C ASP A 290 23.97 -21.47 -5.48
N ASN A 291 23.89 -20.84 -4.30
CA ASN A 291 24.41 -21.31 -3.01
C ASN A 291 25.94 -21.54 -2.97
N ASN A 292 26.71 -20.99 -3.91
CA ASN A 292 28.16 -21.09 -3.91
C ASN A 292 28.81 -20.22 -2.82
N ALA A 293 29.53 -20.87 -1.89
CA ALA A 293 30.22 -20.20 -0.79
C ALA A 293 31.26 -19.16 -1.24
N ALA A 294 31.79 -19.25 -2.47
CA ALA A 294 32.72 -18.26 -3.02
C ALA A 294 32.09 -16.87 -3.23
N ALA A 295 30.75 -16.76 -3.29
CA ALA A 295 30.04 -15.50 -3.41
C ALA A 295 29.86 -14.74 -2.07
N ASN A 296 30.09 -15.41 -0.93
CA ASN A 296 29.68 -14.92 0.39
C ASN A 296 30.28 -13.56 0.75
N ASP A 297 31.60 -13.39 0.55
CA ASP A 297 32.30 -12.13 0.87
C ASP A 297 31.84 -10.98 -0.04
N ALA A 298 31.51 -11.28 -1.30
CA ALA A 298 31.02 -10.29 -2.26
C ALA A 298 29.56 -9.88 -1.97
N LEU A 299 28.73 -10.81 -1.47
CA LEU A 299 27.37 -10.54 -0.99
C LEU A 299 27.38 -9.78 0.33
N ALA A 300 28.29 -10.11 1.26
CA ALA A 300 28.50 -9.36 2.49
C ALA A 300 28.93 -7.91 2.18
N ALA A 301 29.87 -7.74 1.25
CA ALA A 301 30.36 -6.43 0.81
C ALA A 301 29.37 -5.62 -0.05
N SER A 302 28.31 -6.24 -0.60
CA SER A 302 27.24 -5.51 -1.29
C SER A 302 26.20 -4.94 -0.33
N GLY A 303 26.08 -5.51 0.88
CA GLY A 303 25.10 -5.09 1.87
C GLY A 303 23.66 -5.53 1.55
N VAL A 304 23.48 -6.63 0.81
CA VAL A 304 22.15 -7.26 0.64
C VAL A 304 21.58 -7.70 1.98
N ASP A 305 20.26 -7.54 2.13
CA ASP A 305 19.50 -7.94 3.31
C ASP A 305 18.82 -9.32 3.10
N SER A 306 18.95 -9.91 1.92
CA SER A 306 18.39 -11.22 1.58
C SER A 306 19.12 -11.92 0.43
N ILE A 307 18.97 -13.25 0.35
CA ILE A 307 19.36 -14.06 -0.82
C ILE A 307 18.23 -15.02 -1.19
N PHE A 308 18.08 -15.33 -2.48
CA PHE A 308 16.98 -16.18 -2.94
C PHE A 308 17.37 -17.25 -3.96
N ALA A 309 16.68 -18.39 -3.86
CA ALA A 309 16.79 -19.52 -4.78
C ALA A 309 15.43 -20.25 -4.86
N ASN A 310 15.24 -21.05 -5.91
CA ASN A 310 14.02 -21.85 -6.11
C ASN A 310 14.29 -23.30 -5.69
N GLU A 311 13.38 -23.89 -4.90
CA GLU A 311 13.48 -25.29 -4.48
C GLU A 311 12.99 -26.24 -5.59
N GLY A 312 13.57 -27.44 -5.62
CA GLY A 312 13.15 -28.51 -6.55
C GLY A 312 13.41 -28.18 -8.01
N ASN A 313 12.53 -28.63 -8.91
CA ASN A 313 12.68 -28.45 -10.36
C ASN A 313 12.09 -27.12 -10.90
N GLY A 314 11.43 -26.31 -10.06
CA GLY A 314 10.75 -25.08 -10.45
C GLY A 314 9.39 -25.25 -11.14
N THR A 315 8.93 -26.49 -11.39
CA THR A 315 7.61 -26.82 -11.95
C THR A 315 6.77 -27.68 -10.98
N GLY A 316 7.10 -27.63 -9.69
CA GLY A 316 6.40 -28.32 -8.60
C GLY A 316 6.76 -29.80 -8.41
N ASP A 317 7.73 -30.34 -9.16
CA ASP A 317 8.21 -31.72 -8.98
C ASP A 317 7.09 -32.78 -9.07
N ARG A 318 6.18 -32.64 -10.05
CA ARG A 318 4.97 -33.46 -10.24
C ARG A 318 5.22 -34.94 -9.96
N GLY A 319 4.46 -35.47 -9.00
CA GLY A 319 4.49 -36.89 -8.63
C GLY A 319 5.65 -37.30 -7.72
N GLN A 320 6.55 -36.40 -7.34
CA GLN A 320 7.66 -36.66 -6.40
C GLN A 320 7.40 -36.06 -5.02
N VAL A 321 8.09 -36.58 -4.00
CA VAL A 321 8.20 -35.91 -2.68
C VAL A 321 9.67 -35.65 -2.40
N ILE A 322 10.07 -34.39 -2.40
CA ILE A 322 11.48 -33.97 -2.42
C ILE A 322 12.08 -33.79 -1.01
N THR A 323 13.40 -33.65 -0.95
CA THR A 323 14.12 -33.17 0.23
C THR A 323 14.41 -31.68 0.04
N PRO A 324 14.15 -30.78 1.03
CA PRO A 324 14.43 -29.34 0.92
C PRO A 324 15.94 -29.00 0.91
N ALA A 325 16.63 -29.42 -0.15
CA ALA A 325 18.08 -29.30 -0.28
C ALA A 325 18.49 -27.85 -0.57
N VAL A 326 17.80 -27.16 -1.49
CA VAL A 326 18.08 -25.76 -1.80
C VAL A 326 17.75 -24.89 -0.59
N THR A 327 16.60 -25.15 0.06
CA THR A 327 16.18 -24.50 1.31
C THR A 327 17.28 -24.56 2.37
N THR A 328 17.81 -25.76 2.63
CA THR A 328 18.87 -25.96 3.64
C THR A 328 20.16 -25.22 3.25
N GLN A 329 20.56 -25.28 1.97
CA GLN A 329 21.76 -24.62 1.46
C GLN A 329 21.66 -23.09 1.50
N THR A 330 20.51 -22.52 1.13
CA THR A 330 20.29 -21.06 1.12
C THR A 330 20.23 -20.50 2.54
N ILE A 331 19.62 -21.22 3.49
CA ILE A 331 19.71 -20.87 4.93
C ILE A 331 21.18 -20.86 5.38
N LEU A 332 21.94 -21.92 5.09
CA LEU A 332 23.36 -22.01 5.46
C LEU A 332 24.21 -20.90 4.81
N GLN A 333 23.97 -20.58 3.54
CA GLN A 333 24.68 -19.49 2.87
C GLN A 333 24.34 -18.13 3.51
N ALA A 334 23.07 -17.87 3.80
CA ALA A 334 22.65 -16.65 4.48
C ALA A 334 23.42 -16.48 5.80
N ARG A 335 23.46 -17.52 6.66
CA ARG A 335 24.22 -17.49 7.92
C ARG A 335 25.71 -17.23 7.73
N ASN A 336 26.31 -17.73 6.65
CA ASN A 336 27.71 -17.44 6.34
C ASN A 336 27.93 -15.97 5.92
N ILE A 337 26.97 -15.35 5.24
CA ILE A 337 27.02 -13.91 4.90
C ILE A 337 26.75 -13.06 6.15
N GLU A 338 25.86 -13.48 7.06
CA GLU A 338 25.65 -12.83 8.37
C GLU A 338 26.97 -12.81 9.18
N ASN A 339 27.69 -13.94 9.23
CA ASN A 339 28.97 -14.07 9.93
C ASN A 339 30.10 -13.18 9.36
N VAL A 340 30.06 -12.83 8.07
CA VAL A 340 31.05 -11.94 7.42
C VAL A 340 30.65 -10.47 7.53
N SER A 341 29.37 -10.15 7.40
CA SER A 341 28.86 -8.77 7.35
C SER A 341 28.49 -8.16 8.71
N GLY A 342 28.17 -8.98 9.71
CA GLY A 342 27.55 -8.53 10.96
C GLY A 342 26.11 -8.00 10.80
N ARG A 343 25.50 -8.15 9.63
CA ARG A 343 24.10 -7.80 9.32
C ARG A 343 23.27 -9.09 9.24
N SER A 344 21.96 -9.00 9.48
CA SER A 344 21.07 -10.12 9.16
C SER A 344 20.85 -10.23 7.65
N VAL A 345 20.70 -11.46 7.15
CA VAL A 345 20.42 -11.78 5.75
C VAL A 345 19.32 -12.82 5.70
N LEU A 346 18.15 -12.45 5.16
CA LEU A 346 16.99 -13.33 5.12
C LEU A 346 17.07 -14.30 3.92
N PRO A 347 17.03 -15.64 4.14
CA PRO A 347 16.91 -16.59 3.04
C PRO A 347 15.46 -16.62 2.52
N VAL A 348 15.29 -16.49 1.20
CA VAL A 348 13.99 -16.47 0.53
C VAL A 348 13.89 -17.64 -0.44
N ILE A 349 12.89 -18.51 -0.27
CA ILE A 349 12.74 -19.72 -1.08
C ILE A 349 11.54 -19.58 -2.02
N GLY A 350 11.79 -19.67 -3.32
CA GLY A 350 10.74 -19.84 -4.33
C GLY A 350 10.21 -21.28 -4.32
N VAL A 351 8.89 -21.44 -4.17
CA VAL A 351 8.22 -22.74 -4.04
C VAL A 351 7.10 -22.85 -5.09
N ALA A 352 7.22 -23.81 -5.99
CA ALA A 352 6.14 -24.25 -6.85
C ALA A 352 5.38 -25.42 -6.20
N THR A 353 4.05 -25.36 -6.18
CA THR A 353 3.15 -26.43 -5.71
C THR A 353 2.12 -26.84 -6.77
N ALA A 354 2.27 -26.31 -7.98
CA ALA A 354 1.70 -26.81 -9.22
C ALA A 354 2.56 -26.29 -10.40
N ASP A 355 2.45 -26.95 -11.56
CA ASP A 355 3.19 -26.56 -12.77
C ASP A 355 2.57 -25.35 -13.49
N ALA A 356 3.37 -24.29 -13.63
CA ALA A 356 3.01 -23.04 -14.28
C ALA A 356 3.30 -22.98 -15.80
N THR A 357 3.69 -24.09 -16.44
CA THR A 357 3.69 -24.19 -17.92
C THR A 357 2.28 -24.35 -18.49
N GLY A 358 1.30 -24.59 -17.62
CA GLY A 358 -0.14 -24.49 -17.90
C GLY A 358 -0.89 -23.96 -16.69
N ILE A 359 -2.13 -24.40 -16.49
CA ILE A 359 -2.97 -23.99 -15.34
C ILE A 359 -2.81 -24.88 -14.09
N GLY A 360 -1.80 -25.74 -14.01
CA GLY A 360 -1.60 -26.67 -12.89
C GLY A 360 -2.66 -27.77 -12.73
N ALA A 361 -3.54 -28.00 -13.71
CA ALA A 361 -4.69 -28.90 -13.55
C ALA A 361 -4.31 -30.37 -13.25
N GLU A 362 -3.22 -30.88 -13.85
CA GLU A 362 -2.71 -32.24 -13.55
C GLU A 362 -2.16 -32.38 -12.11
N ASP A 363 -1.75 -31.28 -11.50
CA ASP A 363 -1.19 -31.23 -10.14
C ASP A 363 -2.29 -31.07 -9.09
N ILE A 364 -3.32 -30.29 -9.42
CA ILE A 364 -4.36 -29.85 -8.49
C ILE A 364 -5.58 -30.79 -8.51
N LEU A 365 -5.96 -31.33 -9.67
CA LEU A 365 -7.13 -32.22 -9.79
C LEU A 365 -6.79 -33.69 -9.57
N ASN A 366 -5.51 -34.08 -9.61
CA ASN A 366 -5.06 -35.43 -9.32
C ASN A 366 -4.67 -35.56 -7.85
N ASN A 367 -5.46 -36.28 -7.04
CA ASN A 367 -5.21 -36.43 -5.61
C ASN A 367 -3.79 -36.95 -5.27
N ALA A 368 -3.23 -37.85 -6.09
CA ALA A 368 -1.91 -38.42 -5.86
C ALA A 368 -0.74 -37.46 -6.16
N ASN A 369 -0.99 -36.39 -6.92
CA ASN A 369 -0.07 -35.26 -7.07
C ASN A 369 -0.34 -34.23 -5.97
N LEU A 370 -1.62 -33.86 -5.74
CA LEU A 370 -2.05 -32.86 -4.77
C LEU A 370 -1.54 -33.15 -3.35
N VAL A 371 -1.64 -34.40 -2.88
CA VAL A 371 -1.08 -34.82 -1.58
C VAL A 371 0.43 -34.56 -1.53
N LYS A 372 1.18 -34.89 -2.58
CA LYS A 372 2.64 -34.73 -2.63
C LYS A 372 3.08 -33.26 -2.69
N HIS A 373 2.33 -32.42 -3.39
CA HIS A 373 2.53 -30.96 -3.37
C HIS A 373 2.39 -30.39 -1.97
N PHE A 374 1.38 -30.84 -1.20
CA PHE A 374 1.28 -30.48 0.22
C PHE A 374 2.40 -31.10 1.08
N GLN A 375 2.85 -32.33 0.82
CA GLN A 375 4.02 -32.91 1.51
C GLN A 375 5.28 -32.06 1.28
N ASN A 376 5.54 -31.64 0.04
CA ASN A 376 6.68 -30.77 -0.31
C ASN A 376 6.60 -29.43 0.41
N LEU A 377 5.44 -28.76 0.39
CA LEU A 377 5.23 -27.50 1.11
C LEU A 377 5.44 -27.66 2.63
N ILE A 378 4.89 -28.72 3.24
CA ILE A 378 5.04 -29.03 4.66
C ILE A 378 6.53 -29.17 5.02
N ARG A 379 7.31 -29.91 4.22
CA ARG A 379 8.75 -30.07 4.44
C ARG A 379 9.47 -28.72 4.36
N ILE A 380 9.34 -28.00 3.25
CA ILE A 380 10.05 -26.73 3.02
C ILE A 380 9.73 -25.72 4.13
N ALA A 381 8.44 -25.49 4.40
CA ALA A 381 8.02 -24.50 5.37
C ALA A 381 8.47 -24.87 6.80
N ALA A 382 8.38 -26.14 7.20
CA ALA A 382 8.83 -26.59 8.51
C ALA A 382 10.37 -26.59 8.63
N THR A 383 11.12 -26.87 7.55
CA THR A 383 12.58 -26.74 7.51
C THR A 383 13.01 -25.29 7.72
N VAL A 384 12.38 -24.30 7.08
CA VAL A 384 12.68 -22.88 7.34
C VAL A 384 12.36 -22.53 8.80
N GLN A 385 11.17 -22.89 9.31
CA GLN A 385 10.78 -22.62 10.70
C GLN A 385 11.72 -23.26 11.74
N ALA A 386 12.26 -24.45 11.46
CA ALA A 386 13.18 -25.16 12.35
C ALA A 386 14.58 -24.49 12.45
N ASN A 387 14.89 -23.52 11.59
CA ASN A 387 16.14 -22.74 11.63
C ASN A 387 16.00 -21.39 12.36
N LYS A 388 14.91 -21.21 13.14
CA LYS A 388 14.74 -20.09 14.07
C LYS A 388 15.64 -20.23 15.30
N ASP A 389 16.27 -19.14 15.69
CA ASP A 389 17.07 -19.04 16.93
C ASP A 389 16.92 -17.66 17.59
N SER A 390 17.78 -17.36 18.58
CA SER A 390 17.77 -16.09 19.33
C SER A 390 18.37 -14.89 18.58
N THR A 391 19.13 -15.12 17.51
CA THR A 391 19.62 -14.08 16.59
C THR A 391 18.59 -13.81 15.49
N GLN A 392 17.98 -14.87 14.95
CA GLN A 392 17.04 -14.79 13.83
C GLN A 392 15.66 -15.32 14.23
N ALA A 393 14.87 -14.42 14.83
CA ALA A 393 13.51 -14.73 15.27
C ALA A 393 12.54 -15.03 14.10
N ASN A 394 12.86 -14.60 12.88
CA ASN A 394 12.12 -14.84 11.65
C ASN A 394 13.06 -15.51 10.63
N PRO A 395 13.07 -16.85 10.51
CA PRO A 395 14.20 -17.59 9.89
C PRO A 395 14.25 -17.59 8.35
N GLY A 396 13.28 -16.96 7.67
CA GLY A 396 13.26 -16.87 6.21
C GLY A 396 11.93 -16.35 5.65
N ALA A 397 11.82 -16.37 4.33
CA ALA A 397 10.56 -16.11 3.61
C ALA A 397 10.30 -17.14 2.49
N LEU A 398 9.04 -17.29 2.09
CA LEU A 398 8.60 -18.16 0.98
C LEU A 398 7.88 -17.35 -0.11
N VAL A 399 8.15 -17.65 -1.37
CA VAL A 399 7.50 -17.02 -2.53
C VAL A 399 6.80 -18.09 -3.36
N LEU A 400 5.47 -18.05 -3.42
CA LEU A 400 4.65 -19.16 -3.91
C LEU A 400 4.22 -19.01 -5.37
N ASN A 401 4.39 -20.09 -6.13
CA ASN A 401 3.72 -20.34 -7.41
C ASN A 401 3.96 -19.28 -8.48
N ALA A 402 5.24 -19.03 -8.76
CA ALA A 402 5.73 -18.23 -9.89
C ALA A 402 4.98 -18.55 -11.19
N GLY A 403 4.48 -17.54 -11.89
CA GLY A 403 3.74 -17.67 -13.15
C GLY A 403 2.34 -18.29 -13.06
N LEU A 404 2.00 -19.08 -12.03
CA LEU A 404 0.74 -19.83 -11.96
C LEU A 404 -0.49 -18.91 -11.94
N LEU A 405 -0.47 -17.85 -11.11
CA LEU A 405 -1.57 -16.88 -11.08
C LEU A 405 -1.74 -16.16 -12.43
N ALA A 406 -0.64 -15.89 -13.12
CA ALA A 406 -0.67 -15.25 -14.44
C ALA A 406 -1.23 -16.18 -15.52
N GLN A 407 -0.90 -17.49 -15.47
CA GLN A 407 -1.54 -18.49 -16.34
C GLN A 407 -3.03 -18.62 -16.05
N TRP A 408 -3.43 -18.64 -14.78
CA TRP A 408 -4.83 -18.69 -14.38
C TRP A 408 -5.63 -17.47 -14.84
N GLN A 409 -5.06 -16.26 -14.72
CA GLN A 409 -5.68 -15.01 -15.18
C GLN A 409 -5.78 -14.96 -16.71
N THR A 410 -4.68 -15.26 -17.42
CA THR A 410 -4.67 -15.39 -18.90
C THR A 410 -5.72 -16.38 -19.40
N ASN A 411 -5.95 -17.47 -18.66
CA ASN A 411 -6.91 -18.51 -19.00
C ASN A 411 -8.27 -18.36 -18.28
N GLN A 412 -8.55 -17.26 -17.57
CA GLN A 412 -9.63 -17.16 -16.58
C GLN A 412 -11.01 -17.51 -17.13
N ASN A 413 -11.30 -17.17 -18.39
CA ASN A 413 -12.56 -17.48 -19.07
C ASN A 413 -12.50 -18.75 -19.95
N GLY A 414 -11.31 -19.31 -20.14
CA GLY A 414 -11.04 -20.51 -20.93
C GLY A 414 -10.69 -21.71 -20.05
N SER A 415 -9.50 -22.28 -20.23
CA SER A 415 -9.10 -23.55 -19.59
C SER A 415 -9.20 -23.54 -18.06
N PHE A 416 -8.89 -22.42 -17.39
CA PHE A 416 -9.04 -22.27 -15.95
C PHE A 416 -10.51 -22.45 -15.52
N LYS A 417 -11.45 -21.81 -16.24
CA LYS A 417 -12.90 -21.95 -16.01
C LYS A 417 -13.39 -23.38 -16.24
N THR A 418 -12.86 -24.05 -17.26
CA THR A 418 -13.20 -25.45 -17.56
C THR A 418 -12.71 -26.41 -16.47
N ALA A 419 -11.51 -26.19 -15.93
CA ALA A 419 -10.90 -27.07 -14.93
C ALA A 419 -11.39 -26.80 -13.49
N PHE A 420 -11.60 -25.52 -13.13
CA PHE A 420 -11.80 -25.10 -11.74
C PHE A 420 -13.12 -24.35 -11.50
N GLY A 421 -13.86 -23.97 -12.54
CA GLY A 421 -15.12 -23.22 -12.45
C GLY A 421 -14.93 -21.70 -12.38
N SER A 422 -15.90 -20.99 -11.82
CA SER A 422 -15.86 -19.52 -11.66
C SER A 422 -16.34 -19.10 -10.27
N ALA A 423 -16.11 -17.84 -9.88
CA ALA A 423 -16.58 -17.30 -8.60
C ALA A 423 -18.07 -17.60 -8.34
N GLY A 424 -18.38 -18.15 -7.17
CA GLY A 424 -19.73 -18.60 -6.80
C GLY A 424 -20.16 -19.96 -7.37
N ASN A 425 -19.40 -20.54 -8.30
CA ASN A 425 -19.66 -21.86 -8.91
C ASN A 425 -18.31 -22.56 -9.26
N TRP A 426 -17.56 -22.92 -8.23
CA TRP A 426 -16.28 -23.62 -8.36
C TRP A 426 -16.45 -25.13 -8.50
N VAL A 427 -15.55 -25.77 -9.26
CA VAL A 427 -15.44 -27.24 -9.36
C VAL A 427 -14.92 -27.82 -8.04
N ALA A 428 -15.40 -29.01 -7.69
CA ALA A 428 -15.00 -29.71 -6.47
C ALA A 428 -13.59 -30.30 -6.59
N ILE A 429 -12.77 -30.12 -5.54
CA ILE A 429 -11.39 -30.60 -5.42
C ILE A 429 -11.22 -31.11 -3.99
N ASP A 430 -10.71 -32.32 -3.75
CA ASP A 430 -10.66 -32.91 -2.39
C ASP A 430 -9.48 -32.42 -1.54
N VAL A 431 -9.37 -31.11 -1.41
CA VAL A 431 -8.30 -30.40 -0.69
C VAL A 431 -8.25 -30.83 0.77
N LYS A 432 -9.39 -30.97 1.46
CA LYS A 432 -9.43 -31.35 2.87
C LYS A 432 -8.81 -32.72 3.11
N GLN A 433 -9.16 -33.72 2.29
CA GLN A 433 -8.57 -35.03 2.48
C GLN A 433 -7.09 -35.03 2.09
N ALA A 434 -6.72 -34.37 0.97
CA ALA A 434 -5.33 -34.31 0.53
C ALA A 434 -4.38 -33.66 1.56
N VAL A 435 -4.81 -32.60 2.24
CA VAL A 435 -4.05 -31.97 3.33
C VAL A 435 -3.96 -32.90 4.55
N LYS A 436 -5.06 -33.58 4.92
CA LYS A 436 -5.06 -34.52 6.07
C LYS A 436 -4.19 -35.75 5.81
N ASP A 437 -4.12 -36.21 4.56
CA ASP A 437 -3.23 -37.29 4.11
C ASP A 437 -1.76 -36.84 4.12
N ALA A 438 -1.44 -35.65 3.58
CA ALA A 438 -0.09 -35.10 3.63
C ALA A 438 0.42 -34.90 5.07
N LEU A 439 -0.42 -34.36 5.97
CA LEU A 439 -0.16 -34.27 7.42
C LEU A 439 -0.13 -35.63 8.14
N THR A 440 -0.47 -36.73 7.47
CA THR A 440 -0.30 -38.10 7.99
C THR A 440 1.00 -38.70 7.49
N ASN A 441 1.31 -38.55 6.20
CA ASN A 441 2.54 -39.03 5.58
C ASN A 441 3.80 -38.36 6.19
N GLU A 442 3.75 -37.04 6.42
CA GLU A 442 4.88 -36.27 6.97
C GLU A 442 4.97 -36.28 8.49
N ALA A 443 4.10 -37.01 9.20
CA ALA A 443 4.11 -37.06 10.67
C ALA A 443 5.47 -37.51 11.26
N ASN A 444 6.22 -38.33 10.51
CA ASN A 444 7.54 -38.84 10.87
C ASN A 444 8.70 -38.10 10.15
N TYR A 445 8.44 -37.01 9.44
CA TYR A 445 9.49 -36.21 8.81
C TYR A 445 10.41 -35.60 9.87
N ALA A 446 11.72 -35.76 9.70
CA ALA A 446 12.72 -35.37 10.68
C ALA A 446 13.15 -33.89 10.51
N LEU A 447 13.01 -33.13 11.58
CA LEU A 447 13.42 -31.73 11.72
C LEU A 447 14.47 -31.66 12.83
N GLY A 448 15.74 -31.72 12.43
CA GLY A 448 16.84 -31.94 13.36
C GLY A 448 16.72 -33.31 14.04
N SER A 449 16.55 -33.30 15.37
CA SER A 449 16.43 -34.51 16.20
C SER A 449 15.00 -34.93 16.53
N GLN A 450 13.98 -34.21 16.04
CA GLN A 450 12.56 -34.45 16.33
C GLN A 450 11.75 -34.74 15.06
N SER A 451 10.59 -35.39 15.20
CA SER A 451 9.63 -35.54 14.11
C SER A 451 8.65 -34.36 14.05
N LEU A 452 8.06 -34.11 12.88
CA LEU A 452 6.99 -33.12 12.70
C LEU A 452 5.84 -33.31 13.71
N SER A 453 5.47 -34.55 14.02
CA SER A 453 4.43 -34.89 15.01
C SER A 453 4.83 -34.71 16.47
N ALA A 454 6.13 -34.61 16.79
CA ALA A 454 6.61 -34.24 18.12
C ALA A 454 6.59 -32.72 18.35
N ILE A 455 6.78 -31.93 17.28
CA ILE A 455 6.81 -30.46 17.32
C ILE A 455 5.39 -29.86 17.23
N TYR A 456 4.54 -30.40 16.35
CA TYR A 456 3.22 -29.82 16.03
C TYR A 456 2.06 -30.77 16.39
N ASN A 457 0.97 -30.21 16.94
CA ASN A 457 -0.28 -30.97 17.14
C ASN A 457 -1.02 -31.15 15.80
N LEU A 458 -0.56 -32.12 15.01
CA LEU A 458 -1.10 -32.41 13.68
C LEU A 458 -2.58 -32.80 13.71
N ASN A 459 -3.08 -33.37 14.81
CA ASN A 459 -4.50 -33.72 14.94
C ASN A 459 -5.37 -32.46 15.08
N SER A 460 -4.94 -31.49 15.87
CA SER A 460 -5.63 -30.18 15.95
C SER A 460 -5.65 -29.46 14.60
N LEU A 461 -4.55 -29.53 13.84
CA LEU A 461 -4.48 -28.94 12.49
C LEU A 461 -5.39 -29.67 11.49
N LYS A 462 -5.50 -31.01 11.56
CA LYS A 462 -6.46 -31.79 10.76
C LYS A 462 -7.92 -31.43 11.09
N THR A 463 -8.24 -31.11 12.34
CA THR A 463 -9.56 -30.60 12.73
C THR A 463 -9.80 -29.17 12.23
N GLU A 464 -8.79 -28.28 12.28
CA GLU A 464 -8.91 -26.93 11.71
C GLU A 464 -9.13 -26.98 10.19
N VAL A 465 -8.45 -27.86 9.46
CA VAL A 465 -8.65 -28.08 8.01
C VAL A 465 -10.11 -28.37 7.65
N ASP A 466 -10.84 -29.11 8.49
CA ASP A 466 -12.23 -29.46 8.22
C ASP A 466 -13.21 -28.27 8.36
N SER A 467 -12.87 -27.23 9.12
CA SER A 467 -13.70 -26.01 9.27
C SER A 467 -13.16 -24.78 8.50
N ALA A 468 -11.84 -24.65 8.35
CA ALA A 468 -11.18 -23.47 7.80
C ALA A 468 -11.07 -23.44 6.27
N LEU A 469 -11.24 -24.58 5.60
CA LEU A 469 -11.07 -24.74 4.15
C LEU A 469 -12.37 -25.15 3.43
N GLN A 470 -12.32 -25.15 2.10
CA GLN A 470 -13.36 -25.68 1.20
C GLN A 470 -12.77 -26.78 0.30
N ASN A 471 -13.63 -27.61 -0.31
CA ASN A 471 -13.19 -28.61 -1.30
C ASN A 471 -13.34 -28.05 -2.73
N ASN A 472 -12.57 -27.01 -3.04
CA ASN A 472 -12.53 -26.31 -4.33
C ASN A 472 -11.23 -25.50 -4.49
N ILE A 473 -11.09 -24.73 -5.58
CA ILE A 473 -9.88 -23.94 -5.87
C ILE A 473 -9.59 -22.85 -4.80
N THR A 474 -10.63 -22.21 -4.23
CA THR A 474 -10.47 -21.28 -3.11
C THR A 474 -9.88 -21.99 -1.88
N GLY A 475 -10.39 -23.18 -1.57
CA GLY A 475 -9.84 -24.02 -0.52
C GLY A 475 -8.40 -24.47 -0.78
N TRP A 476 -8.02 -24.75 -2.03
CA TRP A 476 -6.65 -25.10 -2.41
C TRP A 476 -5.67 -23.95 -2.12
N VAL A 477 -6.03 -22.73 -2.53
CA VAL A 477 -5.27 -21.52 -2.23
C VAL A 477 -5.18 -21.28 -0.72
N GLN A 478 -6.29 -21.39 -0.01
CA GLN A 478 -6.33 -21.20 1.45
C GLN A 478 -5.58 -22.31 2.22
N ALA A 479 -5.44 -23.52 1.68
CA ALA A 479 -4.66 -24.60 2.30
C ALA A 479 -3.17 -24.26 2.41
N HIS A 480 -2.58 -23.64 1.38
CA HIS A 480 -1.20 -23.19 1.38
C HIS A 480 -0.98 -22.14 2.47
N ASN A 481 -1.85 -21.13 2.48
CA ASN A 481 -1.85 -20.05 3.46
C ASN A 481 -1.98 -20.60 4.90
N LEU A 482 -2.91 -21.53 5.14
CA LEU A 482 -3.13 -22.17 6.44
C LEU A 482 -1.92 -22.98 6.90
N LEU A 483 -1.37 -23.85 6.03
CA LEU A 483 -0.23 -24.71 6.37
C LEU A 483 0.99 -23.88 6.80
N ILE A 484 1.36 -22.84 6.03
CA ILE A 484 2.50 -21.98 6.38
C ILE A 484 2.22 -21.22 7.69
N LYS A 485 1.02 -20.68 7.90
CA LYS A 485 0.67 -19.95 9.14
C LYS A 485 0.46 -20.83 10.38
N ARG A 486 0.55 -22.16 10.27
CA ARG A 486 0.40 -23.11 11.38
C ARG A 486 1.68 -23.91 11.66
N LEU A 487 2.43 -24.24 10.61
CA LEU A 487 3.72 -24.94 10.71
C LEU A 487 4.91 -23.97 10.70
N SER A 488 4.72 -22.72 10.28
CA SER A 488 5.79 -21.74 10.08
C SER A 488 5.38 -20.31 10.48
N PRO A 489 4.86 -20.09 11.69
CA PRO A 489 4.31 -18.79 12.11
C PRO A 489 5.31 -17.62 12.01
N ASP A 490 6.62 -17.88 12.08
CA ASP A 490 7.67 -16.86 12.01
C ASP A 490 8.19 -16.61 10.56
N VAL A 491 7.79 -17.41 9.59
CA VAL A 491 8.24 -17.33 8.18
C VAL A 491 7.27 -16.44 7.38
N SER A 492 7.76 -15.39 6.72
CA SER A 492 6.92 -14.52 5.88
C SER A 492 6.66 -15.15 4.51
N PHE A 493 5.49 -14.92 3.91
CA PHE A 493 5.23 -15.43 2.56
C PHE A 493 4.25 -14.61 1.74
N GLY A 494 4.32 -14.80 0.44
CA GLY A 494 3.41 -14.23 -0.55
C GLY A 494 3.26 -15.11 -1.79
N TRP A 495 2.20 -14.88 -2.55
CA TRP A 495 1.99 -15.43 -3.89
C TRP A 495 2.65 -14.53 -4.95
N VAL A 496 2.81 -15.03 -6.17
CA VAL A 496 3.41 -14.30 -7.29
C VAL A 496 2.34 -13.89 -8.33
N ALA A 497 2.10 -12.59 -8.46
CA ALA A 497 1.52 -12.01 -9.68
C ALA A 497 2.63 -11.74 -10.71
N SER A 498 2.28 -11.57 -11.98
CA SER A 498 3.23 -11.18 -13.04
C SER A 498 2.75 -9.92 -13.76
N VAL A 499 3.67 -9.22 -14.42
CA VAL A 499 3.34 -8.18 -15.41
C VAL A 499 2.63 -8.72 -16.65
N SER A 500 2.71 -10.03 -16.91
CA SER A 500 1.91 -10.70 -17.96
C SER A 500 0.42 -10.84 -17.62
N SER A 501 0.02 -10.56 -16.38
CA SER A 501 -1.38 -10.43 -16.00
C SER A 501 -1.93 -9.07 -16.46
N PRO A 502 -3.19 -8.98 -16.93
CA PRO A 502 -4.24 -10.00 -16.90
C PRO A 502 -4.37 -10.85 -18.18
N GLY A 503 -3.32 -10.99 -19.00
CA GLY A 503 -3.36 -11.86 -20.19
C GLY A 503 -2.21 -11.68 -21.19
N ASN A 504 -1.54 -10.53 -21.15
CA ASN A 504 -0.25 -10.29 -21.79
C ASN A 504 0.51 -9.22 -20.98
N ASN A 505 1.77 -8.98 -21.32
CA ASN A 505 2.60 -7.91 -20.76
C ASN A 505 2.64 -6.64 -21.64
N THR A 506 2.05 -6.65 -22.84
CA THR A 506 2.18 -5.55 -23.80
C THR A 506 1.42 -4.29 -23.39
N TRP A 507 0.46 -4.39 -22.46
CA TRP A 507 -0.20 -3.22 -21.87
C TRP A 507 0.79 -2.24 -21.23
N VAL A 508 1.93 -2.70 -20.72
CA VAL A 508 2.92 -1.86 -20.03
C VAL A 508 3.59 -0.84 -20.98
N HIS A 509 3.59 -1.12 -22.28
CA HIS A 509 4.14 -0.24 -23.35
C HIS A 509 3.15 0.84 -23.79
N THR A 510 1.91 0.81 -23.29
CA THR A 510 0.89 1.82 -23.57
C THR A 510 1.26 3.14 -22.91
N ASP A 511 1.15 4.25 -23.64
CA ASP A 511 1.27 5.58 -23.04
C ASP A 511 -0.09 6.03 -22.48
N PHE A 512 -0.42 5.55 -21.29
CA PHE A 512 -1.66 5.84 -20.58
C PHE A 512 -1.79 7.33 -20.20
N ASP A 513 -3.02 7.84 -20.26
CA ASP A 513 -3.32 9.24 -19.94
C ASP A 513 -3.27 9.49 -18.44
N GLY A 514 -3.74 8.52 -17.63
CA GLY A 514 -3.73 8.59 -16.17
C GLY A 514 -3.75 7.23 -15.45
N LEU A 515 -3.74 7.28 -14.12
CA LEU A 515 -3.77 6.14 -13.22
C LEU A 515 -5.01 5.26 -13.43
N GLN A 516 -6.17 5.86 -13.69
CA GLN A 516 -7.41 5.11 -13.94
C GLN A 516 -7.28 4.18 -15.16
N ASP A 517 -6.57 4.59 -16.23
CA ASP A 517 -6.38 3.72 -17.39
C ASP A 517 -5.52 2.48 -17.05
N VAL A 518 -4.51 2.63 -16.17
CA VAL A 518 -3.67 1.50 -15.70
C VAL A 518 -4.49 0.55 -14.82
N TRP A 519 -5.43 1.08 -14.06
CA TRP A 519 -6.37 0.30 -13.25
C TRP A 519 -7.30 -0.54 -14.15
N ASP A 520 -7.93 0.11 -15.13
CA ASP A 520 -8.86 -0.53 -16.06
C ASP A 520 -8.15 -1.56 -16.98
N ALA A 521 -6.92 -1.26 -17.42
CA ALA A 521 -6.16 -2.13 -18.30
C ALA A 521 -5.53 -3.35 -17.59
N ALA A 522 -5.20 -3.25 -16.30
CA ALA A 522 -4.49 -4.32 -15.59
C ALA A 522 -4.93 -4.53 -14.12
N ALA A 523 -4.78 -3.52 -13.26
CA ALA A 523 -4.81 -3.74 -11.81
C ALA A 523 -6.20 -4.14 -11.26
N PHE A 524 -7.30 -3.67 -11.85
CA PHE A 524 -8.67 -4.06 -11.47
C PHE A 524 -8.89 -5.57 -11.61
N SER A 525 -8.52 -6.13 -12.77
CA SER A 525 -8.68 -7.56 -13.08
C SER A 525 -7.86 -8.43 -12.14
N VAL A 526 -6.60 -8.05 -11.90
CA VAL A 526 -5.68 -8.79 -11.03
C VAL A 526 -6.16 -8.78 -9.58
N SER A 527 -6.57 -7.62 -9.06
CA SER A 527 -7.10 -7.46 -7.70
C SER A 527 -8.40 -8.27 -7.51
N SER A 528 -9.32 -8.17 -8.48
CA SER A 528 -10.59 -8.90 -8.48
C SER A 528 -10.38 -10.41 -8.50
N PHE A 529 -9.47 -10.92 -9.34
CA PHE A 529 -9.17 -12.34 -9.41
C PHE A 529 -8.49 -12.86 -8.13
N ALA A 530 -7.48 -12.15 -7.60
CA ALA A 530 -6.77 -12.52 -6.38
C ALA A 530 -7.71 -12.60 -5.16
N ASN A 531 -8.72 -11.71 -5.10
CA ASN A 531 -9.79 -11.78 -4.11
C ASN A 531 -10.73 -12.97 -4.36
N ALA A 532 -11.17 -13.19 -5.61
CA ALA A 532 -12.09 -14.28 -5.97
C ALA A 532 -11.54 -15.69 -5.68
N ILE A 533 -10.24 -15.94 -5.94
CA ILE A 533 -9.59 -17.21 -5.57
C ILE A 533 -9.25 -17.32 -4.09
N GLY A 534 -9.48 -16.28 -3.29
CA GLY A 534 -9.28 -16.27 -1.84
C GLY A 534 -7.86 -15.94 -1.36
N ALA A 535 -6.89 -15.72 -2.26
CA ALA A 535 -5.46 -15.63 -1.93
C ALA A 535 -5.12 -14.61 -0.85
N TYR A 536 -5.77 -13.44 -0.88
CA TYR A 536 -5.52 -12.33 0.05
C TYR A 536 -6.73 -11.99 0.94
N THR A 537 -7.69 -12.92 1.07
CA THR A 537 -8.88 -12.73 1.92
C THR A 537 -8.51 -12.44 3.38
N THR A 538 -9.22 -11.50 4.00
CA THR A 538 -8.99 -11.07 5.38
C THR A 538 -9.39 -12.17 6.37
N ASN A 539 -8.41 -12.95 6.84
CA ASN A 539 -8.58 -14.07 7.76
C ASN A 539 -7.30 -14.35 8.57
N ASN A 540 -7.37 -15.29 9.52
CA ASN A 540 -6.28 -15.69 10.43
C ASN A 540 -5.10 -16.42 9.76
N TYR A 541 -5.05 -16.49 8.43
CA TYR A 541 -3.94 -17.07 7.67
C TYR A 541 -3.54 -16.29 6.41
N ARG A 542 -4.04 -15.05 6.22
CA ARG A 542 -3.70 -14.15 5.09
C ARG A 542 -2.17 -14.01 4.89
N PRO A 543 -1.63 -14.05 3.65
CA PRO A 543 -0.19 -13.91 3.41
C PRO A 543 0.37 -12.57 3.91
N ASP A 544 1.69 -12.51 4.07
CA ASP A 544 2.39 -11.34 4.62
C ASP A 544 2.75 -10.30 3.53
N PHE A 545 2.87 -10.71 2.26
CA PHE A 545 3.12 -9.82 1.11
C PHE A 545 2.54 -10.36 -0.22
N LEU A 546 2.60 -9.57 -1.29
CA LEU A 546 2.37 -10.00 -2.68
C LEU A 546 3.64 -9.77 -3.50
N ALA A 547 4.12 -10.81 -4.20
CA ALA A 547 5.27 -10.71 -5.10
C ALA A 547 4.82 -10.37 -6.53
N PHE A 548 5.64 -9.60 -7.24
CA PHE A 548 5.40 -9.16 -8.62
C PHE A 548 6.58 -9.50 -9.52
N ASP A 549 6.37 -10.43 -10.45
CA ASP A 549 7.37 -10.89 -11.41
C ASP A 549 7.33 -10.08 -12.71
N LYS A 550 8.51 -9.71 -13.21
CA LYS A 550 8.67 -9.05 -14.50
C LYS A 550 9.14 -10.05 -15.55
N SER A 551 10.36 -10.54 -15.41
CA SER A 551 11.01 -11.44 -16.39
C SER A 551 12.24 -12.08 -15.74
N ALA A 552 12.55 -13.33 -16.09
CA ALA A 552 13.80 -13.97 -15.63
C ALA A 552 15.06 -13.35 -16.28
N ASP A 553 14.94 -12.75 -17.46
CA ASP A 553 16.06 -12.24 -18.24
C ASP A 553 16.12 -10.70 -18.24
N ASP A 554 17.34 -10.15 -18.35
CA ASP A 554 17.59 -8.70 -18.42
C ASP A 554 16.83 -8.06 -19.58
N GLY A 555 16.19 -6.90 -19.33
CA GLY A 555 15.12 -6.39 -20.20
C GLY A 555 15.50 -6.15 -21.67
N LEU A 556 16.78 -5.92 -21.97
CA LEU A 556 17.28 -5.70 -23.33
C LEU A 556 17.95 -6.95 -23.92
N SER A 557 17.95 -8.11 -23.24
CA SER A 557 18.52 -9.37 -23.74
C SER A 557 17.81 -9.88 -25.01
N PRO A 558 18.43 -10.76 -25.81
CA PRO A 558 17.80 -11.36 -26.99
C PRO A 558 16.48 -12.10 -26.70
N SER A 559 16.34 -12.71 -25.52
CA SER A 559 15.12 -13.40 -25.10
C SER A 559 14.07 -12.45 -24.52
N ALA A 560 14.50 -11.47 -23.71
CA ALA A 560 13.60 -10.51 -23.09
C ALA A 560 13.02 -9.49 -24.08
N ARG A 561 13.83 -8.99 -25.02
CA ARG A 561 13.47 -7.88 -25.92
C ARG A 561 12.31 -8.17 -26.88
N ALA A 562 11.78 -9.40 -26.89
CA ALA A 562 10.50 -9.71 -27.53
C ALA A 562 9.31 -8.94 -26.90
N ALA A 563 9.33 -8.68 -25.58
CA ALA A 563 8.24 -7.95 -24.89
C ALA A 563 8.60 -7.24 -23.57
N TYR A 564 9.85 -7.33 -23.09
CA TYR A 564 10.26 -6.91 -21.73
C TYR A 564 11.30 -5.77 -21.67
N ALA A 565 11.58 -5.09 -22.79
CA ALA A 565 12.43 -3.90 -22.81
C ALA A 565 11.66 -2.66 -22.34
N TYR A 566 12.06 -2.06 -21.21
CA TYR A 566 11.32 -0.98 -20.54
C TYR A 566 12.10 0.34 -20.58
N GLY A 567 11.50 1.42 -21.08
CA GLY A 567 11.93 2.78 -20.79
C GLY A 567 11.37 3.26 -19.44
N ALA A 568 11.50 4.54 -19.13
CA ALA A 568 10.95 5.08 -17.88
C ALA A 568 9.41 4.98 -17.85
N LYS A 569 8.74 5.17 -18.99
CA LYS A 569 7.29 5.05 -19.15
C LYS A 569 6.77 3.67 -18.70
N GLU A 570 7.41 2.60 -19.17
CA GLU A 570 7.06 1.22 -18.82
C GLU A 570 7.32 0.94 -17.33
N TRP A 571 8.40 1.46 -16.75
CA TRP A 571 8.66 1.33 -15.31
C TRP A 571 7.63 2.07 -14.45
N GLU A 572 7.22 3.28 -14.85
CA GLU A 572 6.15 4.01 -14.18
C GLU A 572 4.80 3.27 -14.30
N ASN A 573 4.49 2.70 -15.46
CA ASN A 573 3.29 1.87 -15.66
C ASN A 573 3.30 0.61 -14.79
N TYR A 574 4.44 -0.09 -14.73
CA TYR A 574 4.65 -1.26 -13.88
C TYR A 574 4.51 -0.91 -12.39
N LEU A 575 5.17 0.15 -11.92
CA LEU A 575 5.07 0.58 -10.52
C LEU A 575 3.71 1.19 -10.17
N ASN A 576 2.96 1.73 -11.13
CA ASN A 576 1.54 2.07 -10.93
C ASN A 576 0.72 0.80 -10.74
N TYR A 577 0.82 -0.20 -11.63
CA TYR A 577 0.13 -1.49 -11.48
C TYR A 577 0.42 -2.18 -10.14
N VAL A 578 1.71 -2.26 -9.74
CA VAL A 578 2.12 -2.80 -8.43
C VAL A 578 1.44 -2.05 -7.28
N ARG A 579 1.49 -0.70 -7.29
CA ARG A 579 0.86 0.16 -6.29
C ARG A 579 -0.65 -0.04 -6.23
N GLN A 580 -1.31 -0.13 -7.38
CA GLN A 580 -2.76 -0.22 -7.48
C GLN A 580 -3.31 -1.54 -6.96
N VAL A 581 -2.67 -2.66 -7.31
CA VAL A 581 -3.05 -3.98 -6.79
C VAL A 581 -2.80 -4.06 -5.27
N THR A 582 -1.69 -3.51 -4.79
CA THR A 582 -1.37 -3.50 -3.35
C THR A 582 -2.24 -2.54 -2.54
N ASP A 583 -2.60 -1.37 -3.09
CA ASP A 583 -3.52 -0.43 -2.49
C ASP A 583 -4.91 -1.06 -2.30
N SER A 584 -5.40 -1.76 -3.34
CA SER A 584 -6.69 -2.46 -3.35
C SER A 584 -6.72 -3.68 -2.42
N LEU A 585 -5.62 -4.43 -2.33
CA LEU A 585 -5.55 -5.63 -1.48
C LEU A 585 -5.05 -5.33 -0.06
N SER A 586 -4.65 -4.09 0.25
CA SER A 586 -4.05 -3.66 1.53
C SER A 586 -2.84 -4.52 1.96
N ILE A 587 -1.92 -4.79 1.04
CA ILE A 587 -0.80 -5.74 1.23
C ILE A 587 0.50 -5.17 0.61
N PRO A 588 1.68 -5.27 1.25
CA PRO A 588 2.91 -4.71 0.67
C PRO A 588 3.47 -5.56 -0.48
N ALA A 589 4.23 -4.92 -1.37
CA ALA A 589 4.81 -5.52 -2.58
C ALA A 589 6.27 -5.96 -2.40
N MET A 590 6.57 -7.17 -2.86
CA MET A 590 7.93 -7.60 -3.19
C MET A 590 8.08 -7.54 -4.71
N LEU A 591 9.14 -6.92 -5.23
CA LEU A 591 9.50 -7.07 -6.64
C LEU A 591 10.37 -8.32 -6.76
N TRP A 592 9.80 -9.39 -7.33
CA TRP A 592 10.45 -10.70 -7.49
C TRP A 592 9.98 -11.37 -8.78
N GLN A 593 10.82 -11.64 -9.78
CA GLN A 593 12.26 -11.33 -9.87
C GLN A 593 12.50 -10.19 -10.88
N ILE A 594 13.50 -9.34 -10.59
CA ILE A 594 13.92 -8.26 -11.48
C ILE A 594 15.43 -8.40 -11.76
N PRO A 595 15.82 -8.80 -12.98
CA PRO A 595 17.21 -8.81 -13.40
C PRO A 595 17.85 -7.41 -13.36
N GLY A 596 19.10 -7.37 -12.90
CA GLY A 596 19.81 -6.17 -12.47
C GLY A 596 20.45 -5.31 -13.56
N GLY A 597 20.45 -5.76 -14.81
CA GLY A 597 21.18 -5.14 -15.90
C GLY A 597 20.85 -3.65 -16.10
N HIS A 598 21.86 -2.89 -16.48
CA HIS A 598 21.82 -1.42 -16.56
C HIS A 598 22.12 -0.89 -17.96
N LEU A 599 21.77 0.38 -18.15
CA LEU A 599 22.22 1.18 -19.29
C LEU A 599 23.69 1.54 -19.05
N ALA A 600 24.60 0.86 -19.75
CA ALA A 600 26.02 1.14 -19.68
C ALA A 600 26.33 2.55 -20.22
N SER A 601 27.04 3.38 -19.45
CA SER A 601 27.39 4.74 -19.86
C SER A 601 28.70 4.81 -20.64
N VAL A 602 28.89 5.89 -21.40
CA VAL A 602 30.11 6.13 -22.18
C VAL A 602 31.36 6.33 -21.30
N SER A 603 31.17 6.68 -20.03
CA SER A 603 32.26 6.92 -19.06
C SER A 603 32.66 5.68 -18.24
N GLU A 604 31.83 4.63 -18.17
CA GLU A 604 32.18 3.43 -17.40
C GLU A 604 33.08 2.46 -18.18
N SER A 605 33.88 1.69 -17.42
CA SER A 605 34.64 0.55 -17.92
C SER A 605 33.77 -0.70 -17.86
N ILE A 606 33.40 -1.22 -19.03
CA ILE A 606 32.47 -2.35 -19.14
C ILE A 606 33.07 -3.68 -18.67
N GLY A 607 34.40 -3.85 -18.65
CA GLY A 607 35.06 -5.06 -18.14
C GLY A 607 34.52 -6.36 -18.75
N SER A 608 33.87 -7.19 -17.94
CA SER A 608 33.22 -8.43 -18.36
C SER A 608 31.78 -8.27 -18.87
N TYR A 609 31.21 -7.06 -18.88
CA TYR A 609 29.79 -6.84 -19.17
C TYR A 609 29.47 -7.03 -20.66
N ASN A 610 28.63 -8.02 -20.97
CA ASN A 610 28.21 -8.32 -22.34
C ASN A 610 26.99 -7.50 -22.75
N LEU A 611 27.22 -6.24 -23.15
CA LEU A 611 26.17 -5.27 -23.53
C LEU A 611 25.14 -5.80 -24.55
N ALA A 612 25.51 -6.73 -25.42
CA ALA A 612 24.62 -7.27 -26.45
C ALA A 612 23.56 -8.24 -25.89
N ASN A 613 23.85 -8.87 -24.75
CA ASN A 613 23.05 -9.93 -24.14
C ASN A 613 22.51 -9.58 -22.75
N ASP A 614 23.29 -8.85 -21.95
CA ASP A 614 23.12 -8.72 -20.51
C ASP A 614 22.62 -7.31 -20.11
N SER A 615 22.41 -6.42 -21.09
CA SER A 615 21.90 -5.07 -20.85
C SER A 615 20.44 -5.04 -20.41
N GLY A 616 20.14 -4.11 -19.51
CA GLY A 616 18.81 -3.88 -18.97
C GLY A 616 18.59 -2.40 -18.71
N THR A 617 17.46 -2.06 -18.09
CA THR A 617 17.16 -0.70 -17.63
C THR A 617 16.77 -0.66 -16.15
N ALA A 618 16.63 -1.82 -15.50
CA ALA A 618 16.21 -1.93 -14.12
C ALA A 618 17.25 -1.35 -13.16
N GLY A 619 18.52 -1.74 -13.32
CA GLY A 619 19.61 -1.22 -12.50
C GLY A 619 19.64 0.31 -12.53
N THR A 620 19.65 0.91 -13.72
CA THR A 620 19.66 2.37 -13.89
C THR A 620 18.39 3.05 -13.38
N TYR A 621 17.20 2.52 -13.66
CA TYR A 621 15.94 3.12 -13.20
C TYR A 621 15.84 3.15 -11.67
N PHE A 622 16.12 2.03 -10.99
CA PHE A 622 16.00 1.97 -9.53
C PHE A 622 17.17 2.63 -8.82
N MET A 623 18.42 2.39 -9.24
CA MET A 623 19.60 2.88 -8.51
C MET A 623 20.11 4.25 -8.99
N GLY A 624 19.72 4.70 -10.19
CA GLY A 624 20.20 5.93 -10.82
C GLY A 624 21.64 5.84 -11.35
N ASP A 625 21.94 6.58 -12.43
CA ASP A 625 23.31 6.86 -12.87
C ASP A 625 23.54 8.32 -13.28
N LYS A 626 24.26 9.05 -12.43
CA LYS A 626 24.64 10.46 -12.62
C LYS A 626 25.50 10.69 -13.88
N SER A 627 26.15 9.66 -14.44
CA SER A 627 26.88 9.80 -15.70
C SER A 627 25.96 9.85 -16.93
N ILE A 628 24.73 9.35 -16.83
CA ILE A 628 23.72 9.47 -17.88
C ILE A 628 22.88 10.74 -17.68
N GLY A 629 22.29 10.92 -16.50
CA GLY A 629 21.39 12.04 -16.24
C GLY A 629 20.20 12.08 -17.20
N ARG A 630 19.83 13.27 -17.69
CA ARG A 630 18.85 13.45 -18.78
C ARG A 630 19.42 13.20 -20.19
N THR A 631 20.72 13.00 -20.33
CA THR A 631 21.39 13.01 -21.64
C THR A 631 21.50 11.57 -22.18
N ILE A 632 20.49 11.14 -22.95
CA ILE A 632 20.41 9.77 -23.51
C ILE A 632 21.67 9.39 -24.31
N SER A 633 22.34 10.33 -24.98
CA SER A 633 23.61 10.09 -25.70
C SER A 633 24.82 9.78 -24.81
N ASN A 634 24.69 9.86 -23.49
CA ASN A 634 25.68 9.38 -22.53
C ASN A 634 25.56 7.87 -22.28
N VAL A 635 24.51 7.20 -22.77
CA VAL A 635 24.44 5.74 -22.86
C VAL A 635 25.29 5.27 -24.05
N ARG A 636 25.95 4.12 -23.92
CA ARG A 636 26.76 3.52 -24.99
C ARG A 636 25.95 3.26 -26.27
N SER A 637 26.56 3.58 -27.41
CA SER A 637 25.98 3.34 -28.74
C SER A 637 25.61 1.88 -28.95
N GLU A 638 26.39 0.98 -28.36
CA GLU A 638 26.25 -0.47 -28.37
C GLU A 638 24.90 -0.91 -27.75
N VAL A 639 24.47 -0.22 -26.68
CA VAL A 639 23.17 -0.45 -26.00
C VAL A 639 22.04 0.29 -26.73
N LEU A 640 22.26 1.55 -27.09
CA LEU A 640 21.28 2.39 -27.80
C LEU A 640 20.83 1.80 -29.14
N ASN A 641 21.73 1.10 -29.85
CA ASN A 641 21.47 0.44 -31.12
C ASN A 641 20.85 -0.97 -31.00
N ILE A 642 20.59 -1.48 -29.80
CA ILE A 642 19.90 -2.78 -29.63
C ILE A 642 18.53 -2.71 -30.33
N PRO A 643 18.24 -3.60 -31.30
CA PRO A 643 17.02 -3.54 -32.09
C PRO A 643 15.81 -4.03 -31.29
N LEU A 644 14.68 -3.35 -31.45
CA LEU A 644 13.40 -3.63 -30.81
C LEU A 644 12.29 -3.76 -31.87
N ASN A 645 11.20 -4.47 -31.54
CA ASN A 645 10.05 -4.54 -32.43
C ASN A 645 9.12 -3.32 -32.24
N ALA A 646 9.10 -2.43 -33.23
CA ALA A 646 8.24 -1.24 -33.25
C ALA A 646 6.74 -1.55 -33.08
N SER A 647 6.26 -2.75 -33.43
CA SER A 647 4.86 -3.15 -33.21
C SER A 647 4.53 -3.51 -31.75
N VAL A 648 5.54 -3.62 -30.88
CA VAL A 648 5.40 -3.92 -29.45
C VAL A 648 5.65 -2.66 -28.61
N TYR A 649 6.70 -1.91 -28.94
CA TYR A 649 7.18 -0.78 -28.13
C TYR A 649 6.70 0.58 -28.65
N ALA A 650 5.42 0.68 -29.00
CA ALA A 650 4.77 1.93 -29.44
C ALA A 650 5.56 2.71 -30.53
N GLY A 651 6.10 1.99 -31.53
CA GLY A 651 6.89 2.57 -32.62
C GLY A 651 8.42 2.53 -32.43
N ALA A 652 8.93 2.23 -31.23
CA ALA A 652 10.38 2.16 -31.01
C ALA A 652 11.02 0.92 -31.68
N SER A 653 11.89 1.17 -32.66
CA SER A 653 12.64 0.15 -33.41
C SER A 653 14.02 -0.18 -32.81
N ASN A 654 14.46 0.57 -31.81
CA ASN A 654 15.68 0.33 -31.03
C ASN A 654 15.59 0.99 -29.65
N VAL A 655 16.57 0.70 -28.78
CA VAL A 655 16.60 1.22 -27.40
C VAL A 655 16.68 2.75 -27.36
N ASN A 656 17.42 3.41 -28.26
CA ASN A 656 17.39 4.88 -28.34
C ASN A 656 15.97 5.42 -28.56
N ALA A 657 15.22 4.83 -29.50
CA ALA A 657 13.84 5.23 -29.77
C ALA A 657 12.87 4.92 -28.61
N LEU A 658 13.16 3.90 -27.78
CA LEU A 658 12.42 3.61 -26.55
C LEU A 658 12.70 4.65 -25.46
N LEU A 659 13.98 4.97 -25.22
CA LEU A 659 14.37 5.98 -24.21
C LEU A 659 13.88 7.38 -24.59
N GLN A 660 13.85 7.72 -25.89
CA GLN A 660 13.33 8.99 -26.38
C GLN A 660 11.79 9.12 -26.31
N GLN A 661 11.05 8.12 -25.83
CA GLN A 661 9.64 8.30 -25.46
C GLN A 661 9.47 9.13 -24.17
N THR A 662 10.53 9.28 -23.38
CA THR A 662 10.58 10.11 -22.18
C THR A 662 11.89 10.92 -22.16
N PRO A 663 12.07 11.90 -23.08
CA PRO A 663 13.36 12.53 -23.32
C PRO A 663 13.88 13.36 -22.14
N ASP A 664 12.97 13.92 -21.33
CA ASP A 664 13.32 14.73 -20.15
C ASP A 664 13.55 13.91 -18.86
N TYR A 665 13.42 12.58 -18.93
CA TYR A 665 13.59 11.70 -17.77
C TYR A 665 15.06 11.67 -17.32
N ASP A 666 15.29 11.97 -16.05
CA ASP A 666 16.62 11.99 -15.46
C ASP A 666 17.01 10.61 -14.94
N TRP A 667 17.68 9.82 -15.80
CA TRP A 667 18.26 8.53 -15.44
C TRP A 667 19.35 8.64 -14.35
N GLY A 668 19.76 9.85 -13.96
CA GLY A 668 20.58 10.10 -12.78
C GLY A 668 19.81 10.13 -11.47
N THR A 669 18.47 10.05 -11.48
CA THR A 669 17.63 9.99 -10.28
C THR A 669 17.34 8.54 -9.91
N SER A 670 17.34 8.22 -8.61
CA SER A 670 17.00 6.88 -8.12
C SER A 670 15.49 6.68 -8.00
N GLY A 671 14.97 5.64 -8.65
CA GLY A 671 13.60 5.16 -8.50
C GLY A 671 13.27 4.49 -7.15
N LEU A 672 14.20 4.39 -6.20
CA LEU A 672 13.94 3.69 -4.91
C LEU A 672 12.82 4.33 -4.08
N ARG A 673 12.75 5.68 -4.01
CA ARG A 673 11.63 6.38 -3.37
C ARG A 673 10.30 6.08 -4.07
N ARG A 674 10.30 6.00 -5.41
CA ARG A 674 9.12 5.68 -6.22
C ARG A 674 8.66 4.24 -6.02
N ALA A 675 9.60 3.28 -5.90
CA ALA A 675 9.30 1.91 -5.52
C ALA A 675 8.61 1.84 -4.13
N ALA A 676 9.18 2.49 -3.13
CA ALA A 676 8.60 2.54 -1.78
C ALA A 676 7.23 3.26 -1.73
N PHE A 677 7.01 4.29 -2.55
CA PHE A 677 5.68 4.90 -2.73
C PHE A 677 4.68 3.98 -3.46
N SER A 678 5.19 3.10 -4.33
CA SER A 678 4.43 1.99 -4.93
C SER A 678 4.32 0.75 -4.04
N ASN A 679 4.31 0.97 -2.72
CA ASN A 679 4.17 -0.04 -1.67
C ASN A 679 5.24 -1.16 -1.67
N VAL A 680 6.39 -0.96 -2.31
CA VAL A 680 7.48 -1.95 -2.34
C VAL A 680 8.28 -1.92 -1.04
N PHE A 681 8.48 -3.09 -0.41
CA PHE A 681 9.37 -3.25 0.75
C PHE A 681 10.68 -3.99 0.43
N ALA A 682 10.73 -4.74 -0.67
CA ALA A 682 11.91 -5.50 -1.10
C ALA A 682 12.02 -5.58 -2.63
N ILE A 683 13.26 -5.47 -3.15
CA ILE A 683 13.59 -5.75 -4.56
C ILE A 683 14.59 -6.91 -4.59
N LEU A 684 14.20 -8.01 -5.26
CA LEU A 684 14.98 -9.23 -5.37
C LEU A 684 15.57 -9.36 -6.77
N TRP A 685 16.90 -9.19 -6.84
CA TRP A 685 17.64 -8.95 -8.06
C TRP A 685 18.19 -10.23 -8.72
N GLY A 686 18.05 -10.31 -10.04
CA GLY A 686 18.62 -11.37 -10.89
C GLY A 686 17.75 -12.60 -11.06
N SER A 687 18.32 -13.62 -11.70
CA SER A 687 17.77 -14.97 -11.78
C SER A 687 18.91 -15.96 -12.10
N LYS A 688 18.56 -17.20 -12.44
CA LYS A 688 19.51 -18.18 -12.98
C LYS A 688 20.21 -17.73 -14.28
N GLN A 689 19.61 -16.81 -15.04
CA GLN A 689 20.12 -16.27 -16.31
C GLN A 689 20.40 -14.75 -16.20
N GLY A 690 19.45 -13.98 -15.67
CA GLY A 690 19.54 -12.52 -15.56
C GLY A 690 20.44 -12.03 -14.43
N THR A 691 21.02 -10.85 -14.63
CA THR A 691 22.05 -10.22 -13.79
C THR A 691 21.67 -10.15 -12.31
N ALA A 692 22.43 -10.85 -11.46
CA ALA A 692 22.28 -10.83 -10.00
C ALA A 692 23.23 -9.79 -9.36
N VAL A 693 23.06 -9.47 -8.07
CA VAL A 693 23.92 -8.49 -7.36
C VAL A 693 25.37 -8.98 -7.30
N VAL A 694 25.57 -10.29 -7.20
CA VAL A 694 26.87 -10.96 -7.39
C VAL A 694 26.66 -12.08 -8.42
N PRO A 695 27.47 -12.15 -9.49
CA PRO A 695 27.31 -13.18 -10.51
C PRO A 695 27.46 -14.60 -9.94
N THR A 696 26.48 -15.44 -10.25
CA THR A 696 26.50 -16.89 -10.03
C THR A 696 27.21 -17.60 -11.19
N ALA A 697 27.35 -18.92 -11.12
CA ALA A 697 27.94 -19.72 -12.21
C ALA A 697 27.15 -19.68 -13.54
N THR A 698 25.91 -19.18 -13.58
CA THR A 698 25.08 -19.12 -14.80
C THR A 698 24.41 -17.78 -15.10
N SER A 699 24.37 -16.85 -14.14
CA SER A 699 23.77 -15.52 -14.36
C SER A 699 24.71 -14.57 -15.09
N ALA A 700 24.14 -13.65 -15.85
CA ALA A 700 24.82 -12.48 -16.42
C ALA A 700 25.60 -11.64 -15.38
N THR A 701 26.53 -10.80 -15.86
CA THR A 701 27.38 -9.93 -15.04
C THR A 701 27.46 -8.52 -15.60
N ASP A 702 27.25 -7.53 -14.73
CA ASP A 702 27.30 -6.09 -14.98
C ASP A 702 28.67 -5.47 -14.64
N ASN A 703 29.73 -6.30 -14.54
CA ASN A 703 31.05 -5.90 -14.03
C ASN A 703 31.05 -5.37 -12.58
N GLY A 704 29.99 -5.66 -11.80
CA GLY A 704 29.82 -5.28 -10.40
C GLY A 704 29.17 -3.92 -10.17
N TRP A 705 28.53 -3.33 -11.19
CA TRP A 705 27.88 -2.02 -11.13
C TRP A 705 26.80 -1.97 -10.03
N LEU A 706 25.82 -2.88 -10.07
CA LEU A 706 24.69 -2.98 -9.15
C LEU A 706 25.16 -3.28 -7.73
N LYS A 707 26.15 -4.17 -7.58
CA LYS A 707 26.80 -4.49 -6.31
C LYS A 707 27.30 -3.22 -5.60
N ASN A 708 28.01 -2.37 -6.35
CA ASN A 708 28.59 -1.13 -5.83
C ASN A 708 27.50 -0.06 -5.58
N LYS A 709 26.43 -0.02 -6.40
CA LYS A 709 25.28 0.88 -6.21
C LYS A 709 24.47 0.54 -4.97
N ILE A 710 24.22 -0.74 -4.70
CA ILE A 710 23.51 -1.20 -3.49
C ILE A 710 24.35 -0.89 -2.25
N ALA A 711 25.65 -1.17 -2.29
CA ALA A 711 26.57 -0.82 -1.20
C ALA A 711 26.59 0.69 -0.91
N ALA A 712 26.63 1.53 -1.96
CA ALA A 712 26.58 2.99 -1.82
C ALA A 712 25.23 3.48 -1.24
N ASN A 713 24.10 2.92 -1.70
CA ASN A 713 22.78 3.22 -1.15
C ASN A 713 22.67 2.84 0.34
N LYS A 714 23.16 1.66 0.74
CA LYS A 714 23.18 1.23 2.14
C LYS A 714 24.13 2.06 3.00
N ALA A 715 25.27 2.51 2.45
CA ALA A 715 26.18 3.43 3.13
C ALA A 715 25.57 4.84 3.32
N ALA A 716 24.66 5.26 2.43
CA ALA A 716 23.89 6.50 2.55
C ALA A 716 22.65 6.40 3.47
N GLY A 717 22.46 5.27 4.17
CA GLY A 717 21.34 5.04 5.10
C GLY A 717 20.15 4.27 4.50
N GLY A 718 20.18 3.93 3.21
CA GLY A 718 19.09 3.24 2.52
C GLY A 718 17.88 4.13 2.23
N MET A 719 16.73 3.50 1.97
CA MET A 719 15.47 4.19 1.69
C MET A 719 14.44 3.81 2.77
N PRO A 720 14.16 4.67 3.76
CA PRO A 720 13.35 4.29 4.91
C PRO A 720 11.88 4.03 4.53
N LEU A 721 11.31 2.98 5.12
CA LEU A 721 9.94 2.50 4.89
C LEU A 721 9.03 2.69 6.12
N TYR A 722 9.58 2.56 7.32
CA TYR A 722 8.89 2.77 8.60
C TYR A 722 9.90 2.98 9.73
N GLY A 723 9.62 3.91 10.65
CA GLY A 723 10.50 4.18 11.79
C GLY A 723 10.35 3.16 12.93
N SER A 724 11.41 3.03 13.74
CA SER A 724 11.37 2.34 15.04
C SER A 724 10.76 3.22 16.14
N GLY A 725 10.97 4.54 16.05
CA GLY A 725 10.51 5.53 17.03
C GLY A 725 9.12 6.08 16.74
N GLN A 726 8.06 5.35 17.13
CA GLN A 726 6.74 5.98 17.26
C GLN A 726 6.77 7.07 18.36
N LEU A 727 6.11 8.20 18.11
CA LEU A 727 5.78 9.16 19.16
C LEU A 727 4.83 8.50 20.17
N THR A 728 5.36 8.11 21.33
CA THR A 728 4.51 7.63 22.40
C THR A 728 3.84 8.81 23.10
N THR A 729 2.51 8.76 23.18
CA THR A 729 1.68 9.69 23.98
C THR A 729 2.04 9.70 25.47
N ALA A 730 2.81 8.72 25.92
CA ALA A 730 3.35 8.61 27.28
C ALA A 730 4.59 9.50 27.54
N SER A 731 5.19 10.10 26.51
CA SER A 731 6.34 11.00 26.66
C SER A 731 5.91 12.39 27.12
N ALA A 732 6.54 12.91 28.17
CA ALA A 732 6.27 14.25 28.69
C ALA A 732 6.65 15.33 27.66
N ILE A 733 5.73 16.25 27.36
CA ILE A 733 5.94 17.32 26.37
C ILE A 733 7.10 18.23 26.78
N THR A 734 7.20 18.53 28.09
CA THR A 734 8.24 19.39 28.66
C THR A 734 8.84 18.78 29.92
N SER A 735 9.99 19.29 30.36
CA SER A 735 10.62 18.91 31.63
C SER A 735 9.83 19.30 32.89
N ILE A 736 8.82 20.18 32.78
CA ILE A 736 8.06 20.73 33.90
C ILE A 736 6.78 19.90 34.13
N PRO A 737 6.67 19.09 35.21
CA PRO A 737 5.53 18.20 35.40
C PRO A 737 4.18 18.92 35.51
N GLN A 738 4.17 20.12 36.13
CA GLN A 738 2.96 20.93 36.25
C GLN A 738 2.45 21.41 34.90
N LEU A 739 3.34 21.81 33.98
CA LEU A 739 2.93 22.24 32.64
C LEU A 739 2.29 21.09 31.85
N ASN A 740 2.85 19.89 31.95
CA ASN A 740 2.27 18.70 31.30
C ASN A 740 0.89 18.36 31.89
N SER A 741 0.74 18.47 33.23
CA SER A 741 -0.55 18.27 33.92
C SER A 741 -1.60 19.30 33.50
N ASP A 742 -1.22 20.58 33.47
CA ASP A 742 -2.08 21.69 33.01
C ASP A 742 -2.58 21.44 31.58
N LEU A 743 -1.67 21.08 30.65
CA LEU A 743 -2.01 20.84 29.25
C LEU A 743 -2.94 19.63 29.08
N LEU A 744 -2.80 18.57 29.87
CA LEU A 744 -3.76 17.45 29.86
C LEU A 744 -5.12 17.86 30.45
N SER A 745 -5.14 18.67 31.50
CA SER A 745 -6.38 19.05 32.21
C SER A 745 -7.38 19.84 31.37
N VAL A 746 -6.90 20.60 30.37
CA VAL A 746 -7.74 21.50 29.56
C VAL A 746 -8.40 20.83 28.35
N GLU A 747 -8.15 19.55 28.09
CA GLU A 747 -8.60 18.87 26.86
C GLU A 747 -10.09 19.08 26.55
N ASN A 748 -10.96 18.86 27.53
CA ASN A 748 -12.41 18.99 27.36
C ASN A 748 -12.81 20.43 26.98
N ALA A 749 -12.17 21.44 27.59
CA ALA A 749 -12.42 22.84 27.28
C ALA A 749 -11.84 23.24 25.91
N MET A 750 -10.67 22.73 25.54
CA MET A 750 -10.09 22.97 24.21
C MET A 750 -10.98 22.36 23.10
N ASN A 751 -11.33 21.08 23.21
CA ASN A 751 -12.17 20.39 22.24
C ASN A 751 -13.60 20.98 22.13
N ASN A 752 -14.25 21.33 23.24
CA ASN A 752 -15.66 21.74 23.27
C ASN A 752 -15.91 23.25 23.45
N GLN A 753 -14.87 24.08 23.56
CA GLN A 753 -15.02 25.54 23.66
C GLN A 753 -14.08 26.29 22.70
N ALA A 754 -12.82 25.89 22.55
CA ALA A 754 -11.89 26.54 21.63
C ALA A 754 -12.07 26.05 20.18
N PHE A 755 -11.99 24.74 19.95
CA PHE A 755 -11.96 24.14 18.61
C PHE A 755 -13.37 23.97 18.02
N LEU A 756 -14.09 25.09 17.89
CA LEU A 756 -15.46 25.15 17.37
C LEU A 756 -15.51 25.67 15.93
N TYR A 757 -16.19 24.93 15.06
CA TYR A 757 -16.48 25.34 13.69
C TYR A 757 -17.86 26.00 13.55
N THR A 758 -18.06 26.73 12.46
CA THR A 758 -19.35 27.36 12.12
C THR A 758 -20.15 26.44 11.22
N THR A 759 -21.33 26.02 11.66
CA THR A 759 -22.21 25.18 10.85
C THR A 759 -22.89 26.00 9.74
N PRO A 760 -23.43 25.37 8.68
CA PRO A 760 -24.14 26.08 7.61
C PRO A 760 -25.45 26.76 8.06
N SER A 761 -25.90 26.53 9.30
CA SER A 761 -27.01 27.21 9.95
C SER A 761 -26.55 28.31 10.95
N ASN A 762 -25.29 28.71 10.89
CA ASN A 762 -24.61 29.64 11.82
C ASN A 762 -24.55 29.15 13.28
N GLY A 763 -24.72 27.84 13.51
CA GLY A 763 -24.44 27.21 14.80
C GLY A 763 -22.93 27.10 15.06
N LYS A 764 -22.58 26.69 16.28
CA LYS A 764 -21.21 26.34 16.68
C LYS A 764 -21.16 24.92 17.21
N GLU A 765 -20.27 24.11 16.65
CA GLU A 765 -20.08 22.69 17.00
C GLU A 765 -18.58 22.38 17.13
N PRO A 766 -18.17 21.38 17.93
CA PRO A 766 -16.78 20.90 17.96
C PRO A 766 -16.30 20.44 16.58
N SER A 767 -15.07 20.83 16.20
CA SER A 767 -14.45 20.37 14.96
C SER A 767 -14.38 18.84 14.92
N SER A 768 -14.73 18.26 13.77
CA SER A 768 -14.54 16.82 13.51
C SER A 768 -13.06 16.50 13.29
N ILE A 769 -12.32 17.42 12.67
CA ILE A 769 -10.93 17.27 12.22
C ILE A 769 -9.91 17.50 13.34
N TYR A 770 -10.05 18.58 14.13
CA TYR A 770 -8.99 19.09 14.99
C TYR A 770 -9.24 18.75 16.46
N LYS A 771 -8.39 17.87 17.03
CA LYS A 771 -8.46 17.43 18.43
C LYS A 771 -7.25 17.90 19.22
N TRP A 772 -7.46 18.11 20.53
CA TRP A 772 -6.41 18.50 21.46
C TRP A 772 -5.35 17.43 21.67
N ALA A 773 -5.74 16.15 21.75
CA ALA A 773 -4.79 15.03 21.81
C ALA A 773 -3.81 15.05 20.62
N ASP A 774 -4.33 15.17 19.38
CA ASP A 774 -3.53 15.32 18.15
C ASP A 774 -2.58 16.53 18.22
N PHE A 775 -3.05 17.66 18.76
CA PHE A 775 -2.21 18.84 18.96
C PHE A 775 -1.08 18.59 19.98
N LEU A 776 -1.35 17.92 21.10
CA LEU A 776 -0.33 17.61 22.09
C LEU A 776 0.70 16.60 21.55
N MET A 777 0.29 15.64 20.72
CA MET A 777 1.22 14.75 20.00
C MET A 777 2.13 15.54 19.04
N ALA A 778 1.55 16.46 18.26
CA ALA A 778 2.30 17.34 17.37
C ALA A 778 3.27 18.26 18.12
N LEU A 779 2.82 18.85 19.23
CA LEU A 779 3.65 19.74 20.06
C LEU A 779 4.81 18.98 20.72
N ASN A 780 4.56 17.76 21.20
CA ASN A 780 5.60 16.87 21.70
C ASN A 780 6.65 16.58 20.61
N ALA A 781 6.21 16.22 19.40
CA ALA A 781 7.09 16.00 18.25
C ALA A 781 7.97 17.21 17.96
N MET A 782 7.36 18.38 17.82
CA MET A 782 8.03 19.60 17.37
C MET A 782 8.89 20.24 18.46
N HIS A 783 8.57 20.04 19.75
CA HIS A 783 9.42 20.50 20.86
C HIS A 783 10.59 19.54 21.12
N ASN A 784 10.34 18.24 21.24
CA ASN A 784 11.37 17.28 21.67
C ASN A 784 12.22 16.75 20.51
N VAL A 785 11.63 16.49 19.34
CA VAL A 785 12.38 16.06 18.14
C VAL A 785 12.76 17.27 17.28
N GLY A 786 11.76 18.06 16.85
CA GLY A 786 11.95 19.19 15.94
C GLY A 786 11.90 18.81 14.46
N VAL A 787 12.37 19.72 13.60
CA VAL A 787 12.48 19.56 12.15
C VAL A 787 13.84 20.11 11.70
N GLY A 788 14.74 19.22 11.29
CA GLY A 788 16.16 19.58 11.12
C GLY A 788 16.76 20.10 12.44
N PRO A 789 17.48 21.24 12.45
CA PRO A 789 17.99 21.83 13.69
C PRO A 789 16.93 22.58 14.50
N THR A 790 15.76 22.89 13.92
CA THR A 790 14.76 23.79 14.51
C THR A 790 13.81 23.04 15.43
N LYS A 791 13.50 23.59 16.61
CA LYS A 791 12.53 23.04 17.58
C LYS A 791 11.51 24.10 17.98
N TYR A 792 10.27 23.68 18.26
CA TYR A 792 9.22 24.58 18.74
C TYR A 792 9.58 25.07 20.15
N TRP A 793 9.77 26.38 20.30
CA TRP A 793 10.19 26.96 21.56
C TRP A 793 9.02 27.05 22.57
N LEU A 794 9.24 26.51 23.77
CA LEU A 794 8.32 26.57 24.92
C LEU A 794 8.98 27.06 26.22
N LEU A 795 10.31 26.91 26.35
CA LEU A 795 11.05 27.05 27.61
C LEU A 795 12.29 27.91 27.42
N ASP A 796 12.56 28.78 28.39
CA ASP A 796 13.82 29.49 28.59
C ASP A 796 14.59 28.82 29.75
N PRO A 797 15.77 28.22 29.51
CA PRO A 797 16.55 27.56 30.56
C PRO A 797 17.14 28.54 31.60
N THR A 798 17.01 29.85 31.40
CA THR A 798 17.45 30.89 32.36
C THR A 798 16.35 31.34 33.34
N LYS A 799 15.11 30.83 33.17
CA LYS A 799 13.92 31.24 33.92
C LYS A 799 13.38 30.11 34.80
N ASP A 800 12.62 30.47 35.84
CA ASP A 800 11.97 29.52 36.73
C ASP A 800 10.76 28.82 36.06
N ASP A 801 10.35 27.68 36.63
CA ASP A 801 9.22 26.88 36.13
C ASP A 801 7.90 27.67 36.04
N ALA A 802 7.60 28.56 36.99
CA ALA A 802 6.34 29.31 37.02
C ALA A 802 6.31 30.44 35.98
N THR A 803 7.47 30.95 35.57
CA THR A 803 7.64 31.84 34.42
C THR A 803 7.59 31.05 33.11
N ASN A 804 8.27 29.91 33.02
CA ASN A 804 8.26 29.03 31.85
C ASN A 804 6.87 28.45 31.53
N ILE A 805 6.07 28.09 32.54
CA ILE A 805 4.66 27.70 32.37
C ILE A 805 3.86 28.79 31.63
N LYS A 806 4.12 30.08 31.91
CA LYS A 806 3.44 31.19 31.23
C LYS A 806 3.97 31.37 29.81
N TYR A 807 5.29 31.27 29.59
CA TYR A 807 5.90 31.36 28.25
C TYR A 807 5.34 30.29 27.32
N ALA A 808 5.33 29.03 27.76
CA ALA A 808 4.76 27.91 27.01
C ALA A 808 3.27 28.13 26.69
N LYS A 809 2.46 28.50 27.68
CA LYS A 809 1.02 28.77 27.49
C LYS A 809 0.76 29.94 26.53
N VAL A 810 1.56 31.00 26.57
CA VAL A 810 1.45 32.11 25.59
C VAL A 810 1.90 31.69 24.19
N ALA A 811 2.98 30.92 24.05
CA ALA A 811 3.42 30.39 22.76
C ALA A 811 2.34 29.51 22.11
N ILE A 812 1.73 28.63 22.90
CA ILE A 812 0.63 27.75 22.50
C ILE A 812 -0.63 28.56 22.14
N ALA A 813 -1.03 29.52 22.97
CA ALA A 813 -2.19 30.37 22.69
C ALA A 813 -2.01 31.20 21.41
N ALA A 814 -0.80 31.72 21.16
CA ALA A 814 -0.48 32.47 19.95
C ALA A 814 -0.73 31.60 18.71
N PHE A 815 -0.15 30.41 18.63
CA PHE A 815 -0.34 29.47 17.50
C PHE A 815 -1.81 29.07 17.30
N LEU A 816 -2.50 28.72 18.39
CA LEU A 816 -3.87 28.24 18.32
C LEU A 816 -4.87 29.34 17.96
N SER A 817 -4.61 30.60 18.33
CA SER A 817 -5.48 31.72 17.98
C SER A 817 -5.59 31.98 16.48
N GLN A 818 -4.48 31.76 15.76
CA GLN A 818 -4.38 31.86 14.30
C GLN A 818 -5.02 30.63 13.66
N SER A 819 -4.66 29.43 14.14
CA SER A 819 -5.27 28.15 13.75
C SER A 819 -6.81 28.17 13.82
N MET A 820 -7.36 28.77 14.89
CA MET A 820 -8.80 28.95 15.08
C MET A 820 -9.45 29.89 14.05
N LYS A 821 -8.69 30.82 13.45
CA LYS A 821 -9.15 31.69 12.37
C LYS A 821 -8.94 31.09 10.97
N GLU A 822 -7.82 30.40 10.71
CA GLU A 822 -7.56 29.86 9.36
C GLU A 822 -8.47 28.69 9.00
N THR A 823 -8.54 27.65 9.83
CA THR A 823 -9.07 26.33 9.42
C THR A 823 -10.12 25.76 10.35
N ILE A 824 -9.90 25.85 11.66
CA ILE A 824 -10.78 25.18 12.64
C ILE A 824 -12.20 25.76 12.60
N GLN A 825 -12.35 27.07 12.36
CA GLN A 825 -13.68 27.69 12.23
C GLN A 825 -14.50 27.21 11.02
N TYR A 826 -13.88 26.53 10.05
CA TYR A 826 -14.54 25.97 8.86
C TYR A 826 -14.68 24.43 8.91
N ASP A 827 -14.01 23.76 9.85
CA ASP A 827 -13.83 22.30 9.89
C ASP A 827 -13.33 21.74 8.54
N ALA A 828 -12.23 22.33 8.06
CA ALA A 828 -11.51 21.95 6.85
C ALA A 828 -10.01 21.74 7.16
N CYS A 829 -9.36 20.82 6.44
CA CYS A 829 -7.91 20.59 6.48
C CYS A 829 -7.24 20.99 5.18
N ASP A 830 -7.87 20.67 4.05
CA ASP A 830 -7.53 21.21 2.73
C ASP A 830 -8.06 22.64 2.56
N GLU A 831 -7.39 23.38 1.68
CA GLU A 831 -7.76 24.73 1.28
C GLU A 831 -9.12 24.80 0.57
N ASN A 832 -9.94 25.76 0.96
CA ASN A 832 -11.18 26.10 0.27
C ASN A 832 -10.87 26.99 -0.93
N ASN A 833 -11.62 26.87 -2.02
CA ASN A 833 -11.52 27.84 -3.11
C ASN A 833 -12.09 29.19 -2.63
N TRP A 834 -11.20 30.17 -2.44
CA TRP A 834 -11.49 31.53 -1.97
C TRP A 834 -11.50 32.56 -3.10
N SER A 835 -11.27 32.13 -4.35
CA SER A 835 -11.00 32.99 -5.49
C SER A 835 -12.29 33.59 -6.08
N ILE A 836 -12.96 34.45 -5.32
CA ILE A 836 -14.19 35.18 -5.69
C ILE A 836 -13.98 36.68 -5.55
N ASN A 837 -14.15 37.42 -6.65
CA ASN A 837 -13.84 38.85 -6.79
C ASN A 837 -12.35 39.20 -6.53
N THR A 838 -11.45 38.25 -6.73
CA THR A 838 -10.01 38.30 -6.39
C THR A 838 -9.10 38.79 -7.52
N GLY A 839 -9.67 39.07 -8.70
CA GLY A 839 -8.94 39.45 -9.92
C GLY A 839 -8.57 38.27 -10.82
N ASP A 840 -8.86 37.04 -10.41
CA ASP A 840 -8.75 35.85 -11.25
C ASP A 840 -9.78 35.88 -12.41
N PRO A 841 -9.55 35.16 -13.54
CA PRO A 841 -10.34 35.32 -14.77
C PRO A 841 -11.85 35.00 -14.65
N VAL A 842 -12.23 34.26 -13.61
CA VAL A 842 -13.61 33.85 -13.31
C VAL A 842 -13.71 33.58 -11.80
N ASN A 843 -14.90 33.77 -11.20
CA ASN A 843 -15.14 33.43 -9.80
C ASN A 843 -15.10 31.91 -9.58
N TYR A 844 -14.39 31.47 -8.54
CA TYR A 844 -14.10 30.07 -8.21
C TYR A 844 -13.55 29.27 -9.42
N PRO A 845 -12.42 29.66 -10.01
CA PRO A 845 -11.80 28.91 -11.09
C PRO A 845 -11.35 27.56 -10.58
N ILE A 846 -11.47 26.51 -11.40
CA ILE A 846 -11.03 25.15 -11.03
C ILE A 846 -9.49 25.10 -10.86
N SER A 847 -8.76 25.99 -11.56
CA SER A 847 -7.30 26.15 -11.42
C SER A 847 -6.83 26.67 -10.05
N ALA A 848 -7.74 26.97 -9.11
CA ALA A 848 -7.41 27.33 -7.73
C ALA A 848 -6.53 26.29 -7.02
N SER A 849 -6.57 25.01 -7.44
CA SER A 849 -5.70 23.93 -6.94
C SER A 849 -4.22 24.10 -7.29
N CYS A 850 -3.90 25.01 -8.22
CA CYS A 850 -2.54 25.41 -8.59
C CYS A 850 -2.08 26.68 -7.86
N GLY A 851 -3.02 27.49 -7.37
CA GLY A 851 -2.74 28.84 -6.89
C GLY A 851 -4.00 29.69 -6.82
N GLN A 852 -4.17 30.40 -5.71
CA GLN A 852 -5.26 31.36 -5.49
C GLN A 852 -4.71 32.76 -5.25
N LEU A 853 -5.54 33.80 -5.40
CA LEU A 853 -5.13 35.19 -5.20
C LEU A 853 -3.90 35.57 -6.04
N GLN A 854 -3.89 35.13 -7.31
CA GLN A 854 -2.79 35.30 -8.28
C GLN A 854 -1.47 34.58 -7.93
N GLN A 855 -1.44 33.71 -6.91
CA GLN A 855 -0.26 32.89 -6.55
C GLN A 855 -0.08 31.69 -7.52
N ASP A 856 1.09 31.04 -7.44
CA ASP A 856 1.40 29.78 -8.15
C ASP A 856 2.19 28.85 -7.20
N TYR A 857 1.49 27.88 -6.61
CA TYR A 857 2.03 26.94 -5.63
C TYR A 857 3.01 25.92 -6.25
N ALA A 858 2.97 25.72 -7.57
CA ALA A 858 3.89 24.85 -8.30
C ALA A 858 5.23 25.54 -8.62
N SER A 859 5.31 26.87 -8.53
CA SER A 859 6.55 27.64 -8.63
C SER A 859 7.16 28.03 -7.27
N TYR A 860 6.56 27.61 -6.15
CA TYR A 860 7.09 27.89 -4.80
C TYR A 860 8.38 27.12 -4.54
N GLY A 861 9.48 27.86 -4.44
CA GLY A 861 10.83 27.32 -4.36
C GLY A 861 11.51 27.11 -5.70
N GLN A 862 11.00 27.71 -6.79
CA GLN A 862 11.74 27.88 -8.03
C GLN A 862 12.39 29.28 -8.04
N ASP A 863 13.67 29.37 -8.38
CA ASP A 863 14.36 30.65 -8.56
C ASP A 863 13.87 31.34 -9.85
N PRO A 864 13.39 32.59 -9.80
CA PRO A 864 12.72 33.24 -10.93
C PRO A 864 13.67 33.77 -12.02
N ILE A 865 15.00 33.69 -11.82
CA ILE A 865 16.01 34.18 -12.77
C ILE A 865 16.63 33.02 -13.56
N THR A 866 16.91 31.90 -12.87
CA THR A 866 17.57 30.71 -13.40
C THR A 866 16.61 29.58 -13.73
N GLY A 867 15.39 29.61 -13.20
CA GLY A 867 14.38 28.55 -13.34
C GLY A 867 14.72 27.28 -12.54
N ARG A 868 15.74 27.29 -11.69
CA ARG A 868 16.14 26.12 -10.88
C ARG A 868 15.22 25.94 -9.68
N ASP A 869 14.92 24.69 -9.36
CA ASP A 869 14.27 24.35 -8.10
C ASP A 869 15.29 24.34 -6.96
N ASN A 870 14.91 24.94 -5.83
CA ASN A 870 15.55 24.78 -4.53
C ASN A 870 15.73 23.28 -4.20
N PRO A 871 16.87 22.86 -3.60
CA PRO A 871 17.15 21.45 -3.32
C PRO A 871 16.09 20.73 -2.46
N TYR A 872 15.27 21.47 -1.71
CA TYR A 872 14.16 20.93 -0.90
C TYR A 872 12.77 21.05 -1.56
N SER A 873 12.66 21.48 -2.82
CA SER A 873 11.36 21.55 -3.52
C SER A 873 10.92 20.17 -4.02
N CYS A 874 9.74 19.68 -3.59
CA CYS A 874 9.16 18.45 -4.12
C CYS A 874 9.17 18.45 -5.66
N PRO A 875 9.53 17.35 -6.36
CA PRO A 875 9.49 17.31 -7.82
C PRO A 875 8.08 17.63 -8.36
N ARG A 876 7.98 18.38 -9.46
CA ARG A 876 6.70 18.51 -10.19
C ARG A 876 6.33 17.14 -10.77
N ASN A 877 5.07 16.74 -10.62
CA ASN A 877 4.54 15.52 -11.20
C ASN A 877 3.32 15.85 -12.08
N PRO A 878 3.45 15.92 -13.42
CA PRO A 878 2.30 16.12 -14.30
C PRO A 878 1.30 14.96 -14.22
N LYS A 879 1.76 13.73 -13.95
CA LYS A 879 0.90 12.56 -13.76
C LYS A 879 0.35 12.42 -12.32
N MET A 880 0.10 13.54 -11.61
CA MET A 880 -0.52 13.53 -10.28
C MET A 880 -2.06 13.60 -10.37
N GLU A 881 -2.76 12.60 -9.84
CA GLU A 881 -4.22 12.60 -9.66
C GLU A 881 -4.57 12.61 -8.17
N VAL A 882 -5.07 13.74 -7.66
CA VAL A 882 -5.37 13.91 -6.23
C VAL A 882 -6.57 14.83 -6.03
N THR A 883 -7.44 14.48 -5.08
CA THR A 883 -8.63 15.24 -4.67
C THR A 883 -8.53 15.59 -3.18
N ALA A 884 -8.88 16.82 -2.81
CA ALA A 884 -8.99 17.27 -1.42
C ALA A 884 -10.02 16.43 -0.63
N ASN A 885 -9.66 16.05 0.59
CA ASN A 885 -10.53 15.24 1.47
C ASN A 885 -11.64 16.10 2.10
N THR A 886 -11.39 17.40 2.28
CA THR A 886 -12.31 18.34 2.91
C THR A 886 -12.57 19.56 2.03
N ASN A 887 -13.76 20.14 2.13
CA ASN A 887 -14.11 21.41 1.51
C ASN A 887 -15.14 22.17 2.35
N ALA A 888 -15.36 23.42 1.97
CA ALA A 888 -16.32 24.33 2.56
C ALA A 888 -17.76 23.76 2.58
N LYS A 889 -18.48 24.02 3.69
CA LYS A 889 -19.81 23.42 3.95
C LYS A 889 -20.98 24.40 3.75
N TRP A 890 -20.73 25.67 3.41
CA TRP A 890 -21.77 26.67 3.22
C TRP A 890 -22.63 26.43 1.96
N TYR A 891 -23.76 27.12 1.83
CA TYR A 891 -24.65 26.95 0.68
C TYR A 891 -23.97 27.45 -0.60
N GLY A 892 -23.89 26.59 -1.62
CA GLY A 892 -23.16 26.87 -2.87
C GLY A 892 -21.63 26.82 -2.74
N ALA A 893 -21.10 26.33 -1.61
CA ALA A 893 -19.67 26.22 -1.40
C ALA A 893 -18.94 25.50 -2.55
N PRO A 894 -17.72 25.95 -2.91
CA PRO A 894 -16.89 25.25 -3.89
C PRO A 894 -16.65 23.78 -3.52
N GLY A 895 -16.67 22.94 -4.54
CA GLY A 895 -16.24 21.55 -4.43
C GLY A 895 -14.76 21.43 -4.01
N PRO A 896 -14.32 20.23 -3.58
CA PRO A 896 -12.93 19.97 -3.24
C PRO A 896 -11.98 20.29 -4.40
N LEU A 897 -10.85 20.92 -4.08
CA LEU A 897 -9.74 21.13 -5.00
C LEU A 897 -9.21 19.78 -5.51
N PHE A 898 -8.72 19.74 -6.75
CA PHE A 898 -8.07 18.56 -7.30
C PHE A 898 -6.97 18.93 -8.29
N ALA A 899 -6.03 18.02 -8.51
CA ALA A 899 -5.09 18.05 -9.63
C ALA A 899 -5.24 16.77 -10.45
N ALA A 900 -5.01 16.88 -11.77
CA ALA A 900 -5.10 15.78 -12.73
C ALA A 900 -4.20 16.09 -13.94
N PRO A 901 -3.74 15.07 -14.69
CA PRO A 901 -3.03 15.26 -15.95
C PRO A 901 -3.97 15.84 -17.00
N ASP A 902 -3.48 16.71 -17.87
CA ASP A 902 -4.32 17.38 -18.85
C ASP A 902 -4.90 16.38 -19.86
N ARG A 903 -4.13 15.35 -20.22
CA ARG A 903 -4.62 14.24 -21.06
C ARG A 903 -5.83 13.51 -20.48
N VAL A 904 -5.92 13.35 -19.15
CA VAL A 904 -7.10 12.73 -18.49
C VAL A 904 -8.33 13.60 -18.66
N LEU A 905 -8.15 14.93 -18.60
CA LEU A 905 -9.23 15.90 -18.71
C LEU A 905 -9.63 16.14 -20.18
N GLU A 906 -8.69 16.23 -21.12
CA GLU A 906 -8.96 16.31 -22.58
C GLU A 906 -9.74 15.08 -23.06
N LYS A 907 -9.29 13.87 -22.70
CA LYS A 907 -9.97 12.59 -23.00
C LYS A 907 -11.43 12.54 -22.53
N LYS A 908 -11.77 13.32 -21.50
CA LYS A 908 -13.11 13.42 -20.91
C LYS A 908 -13.88 14.68 -21.35
N GLY A 909 -13.31 15.52 -22.22
CA GLY A 909 -13.93 16.78 -22.67
C GLY A 909 -14.00 17.87 -21.59
N LEU A 910 -13.13 17.81 -20.58
CA LEU A 910 -13.11 18.69 -19.42
C LEU A 910 -12.15 19.88 -19.58
N LEU A 911 -11.27 19.86 -20.59
CA LEU A 911 -10.45 21.01 -20.99
C LEU A 911 -10.98 21.63 -22.28
N VAL A 912 -10.95 22.96 -22.33
CA VAL A 912 -11.24 23.75 -23.53
C VAL A 912 -10.04 24.66 -23.76
N ASN A 913 -9.37 24.52 -24.92
CA ASN A 913 -8.13 25.22 -25.25
C ASN A 913 -7.05 25.08 -24.15
N GLY A 914 -6.84 23.85 -23.65
CA GLY A 914 -5.89 23.57 -22.56
C GLY A 914 -6.26 24.20 -21.20
N SER A 915 -7.48 24.70 -21.03
CA SER A 915 -7.92 25.38 -19.80
C SER A 915 -9.13 24.70 -19.15
N VAL A 916 -9.15 24.66 -17.82
CA VAL A 916 -10.35 24.28 -17.05
C VAL A 916 -11.32 25.46 -16.94
N GLY A 917 -12.55 25.21 -16.50
CA GLY A 917 -13.52 26.26 -16.20
C GLY A 917 -13.60 26.58 -14.70
N TYR A 918 -14.82 26.64 -14.15
CA TYR A 918 -15.10 27.21 -12.83
C TYR A 918 -16.19 26.44 -12.05
N TRP A 919 -16.41 26.82 -10.79
CA TRP A 919 -17.51 26.32 -9.98
C TRP A 919 -18.72 27.27 -10.00
N ASP A 920 -19.80 26.83 -10.65
CA ASP A 920 -21.09 27.52 -10.63
C ASP A 920 -21.81 27.25 -9.30
N TYR A 921 -21.59 28.12 -8.33
CA TYR A 921 -22.23 28.11 -7.01
C TYR A 921 -23.76 28.33 -7.04
N GLY A 922 -24.35 28.70 -8.18
CA GLY A 922 -25.77 28.99 -8.32
C GLY A 922 -26.66 27.79 -8.61
N ALA A 923 -26.13 26.74 -9.24
CA ALA A 923 -26.89 25.55 -9.62
C ALA A 923 -27.41 24.78 -8.38
N TRP A 924 -28.74 24.65 -8.21
CA TRP A 924 -29.36 23.96 -7.07
C TRP A 924 -29.51 22.44 -7.30
N PHE A 925 -29.36 21.67 -6.21
CA PHE A 925 -29.54 20.21 -6.20
C PHE A 925 -30.30 19.72 -4.95
N PRO A 926 -31.05 18.60 -5.04
CA PRO A 926 -31.57 17.91 -3.86
C PRO A 926 -30.42 17.38 -2.99
N ALA A 927 -30.53 17.51 -1.67
CA ALA A 927 -29.45 17.18 -0.76
C ALA A 927 -29.13 15.68 -0.74
N VAL A 928 -27.87 15.32 -1.04
CA VAL A 928 -27.35 13.95 -0.86
C VAL A 928 -26.58 13.83 0.46
N THR A 929 -26.77 12.72 1.18
CA THR A 929 -26.14 12.49 2.49
C THR A 929 -24.73 11.92 2.41
N THR A 930 -24.41 11.20 1.34
CA THR A 930 -23.16 10.49 1.12
C THR A 930 -22.84 10.44 -0.38
N VAL A 931 -21.59 10.63 -0.75
CA VAL A 931 -21.09 10.49 -2.14
C VAL A 931 -20.06 9.36 -2.27
N ASP A 932 -19.89 8.82 -3.48
CA ASP A 932 -18.80 7.87 -3.74
C ASP A 932 -17.46 8.63 -3.82
N LYS A 933 -16.70 8.54 -2.72
CA LYS A 933 -15.37 9.15 -2.61
C LYS A 933 -14.25 8.30 -3.21
N SER A 934 -14.51 7.08 -3.70
CA SER A 934 -13.52 6.30 -4.45
C SER A 934 -13.23 6.89 -5.84
N ALA A 935 -14.17 7.66 -6.39
CA ALA A 935 -13.98 8.47 -7.58
C ALA A 935 -13.28 9.81 -7.24
N GLN A 936 -12.35 10.26 -8.10
CA GLN A 936 -11.79 11.62 -8.06
C GLN A 936 -12.89 12.69 -8.27
N ALA A 937 -12.70 13.92 -7.79
CA ALA A 937 -13.76 14.96 -7.82
C ALA A 937 -14.36 15.21 -9.22
N TYR A 938 -13.52 15.24 -10.26
CA TYR A 938 -13.91 15.43 -11.67
C TYR A 938 -14.60 14.22 -12.32
N LEU A 939 -14.75 13.11 -11.59
CA LEU A 939 -15.47 11.91 -12.03
C LEU A 939 -16.86 11.77 -11.36
N ARG A 940 -17.19 12.64 -10.41
CA ARG A 940 -18.44 12.60 -9.64
C ARG A 940 -19.56 13.33 -10.38
N GLU A 941 -20.79 12.84 -10.25
CA GLU A 941 -21.96 13.44 -10.89
C GLU A 941 -22.31 14.84 -10.33
N ASP A 942 -22.95 15.66 -11.15
CA ASP A 942 -23.58 16.93 -10.74
C ASP A 942 -24.48 16.72 -9.51
N GLY A 943 -24.29 17.53 -8.46
CA GLY A 943 -24.98 17.38 -7.18
C GLY A 943 -24.47 16.26 -6.26
N LYS A 944 -23.45 15.48 -6.66
CA LYS A 944 -22.85 14.37 -5.89
C LYS A 944 -21.33 14.48 -5.75
N VAL A 945 -20.79 15.69 -5.75
CA VAL A 945 -19.35 15.96 -5.65
C VAL A 945 -18.84 15.83 -4.21
N TYR A 946 -19.64 16.24 -3.22
CA TYR A 946 -19.32 16.13 -1.79
C TYR A 946 -20.56 15.89 -0.91
N ASP A 947 -20.35 15.37 0.31
CA ASP A 947 -21.45 15.03 1.23
C ASP A 947 -22.22 16.29 1.67
N GLY A 948 -23.55 16.25 1.61
CA GLY A 948 -24.40 17.37 2.02
C GLY A 948 -24.54 18.50 0.98
N GLN A 949 -24.01 18.33 -0.24
CA GLN A 949 -24.15 19.28 -1.34
C GLN A 949 -25.64 19.61 -1.62
N LYS A 950 -25.92 20.91 -1.80
CA LYS A 950 -27.27 21.48 -2.04
C LYS A 950 -27.31 22.50 -3.18
N ALA A 951 -26.16 23.05 -3.50
CA ALA A 951 -25.93 23.89 -4.66
C ALA A 951 -24.44 23.82 -5.05
N GLY A 952 -24.10 24.29 -6.23
CA GLY A 952 -22.74 24.24 -6.76
C GLY A 952 -22.51 23.10 -7.75
N LYS A 953 -21.77 23.36 -8.82
CA LYS A 953 -21.25 22.33 -9.75
C LYS A 953 -20.02 22.79 -10.54
N PHE A 954 -19.33 21.86 -11.20
CA PHE A 954 -18.28 22.19 -12.16
C PHE A 954 -18.87 22.64 -13.51
N VAL A 955 -18.25 23.65 -14.13
CA VAL A 955 -18.53 24.09 -15.50
C VAL A 955 -17.23 24.07 -16.29
N TRP A 956 -17.20 23.34 -17.40
CA TRP A 956 -15.99 23.05 -18.17
C TRP A 956 -16.01 23.83 -19.50
N ASN A 957 -15.60 25.09 -19.45
CA ASN A 957 -15.69 26.05 -20.54
C ASN A 957 -14.36 26.80 -20.83
N GLY A 958 -13.26 26.42 -20.18
CA GLY A 958 -11.96 27.06 -20.32
C GLY A 958 -11.80 28.42 -19.61
N SER A 959 -12.81 28.91 -18.88
CA SER A 959 -12.79 30.29 -18.37
C SER A 959 -11.80 30.56 -17.23
N ALA A 960 -11.07 29.56 -16.71
CA ALA A 960 -9.95 29.80 -15.80
C ALA A 960 -8.66 30.22 -16.54
N GLY A 961 -8.55 29.98 -17.85
CA GLY A 961 -7.37 30.32 -18.65
C GLY A 961 -6.07 29.58 -18.29
N LYS A 962 -6.18 28.51 -17.49
CA LYS A 962 -5.08 27.64 -17.02
C LYS A 962 -5.59 26.21 -16.89
N SER A 963 -4.68 25.23 -16.87
CA SER A 963 -4.98 23.82 -16.60
C SER A 963 -4.83 23.48 -15.11
N VAL A 964 -4.81 22.19 -14.75
CA VAL A 964 -4.50 21.71 -13.37
C VAL A 964 -3.39 20.65 -13.32
N GLU A 965 -2.66 20.47 -14.41
CA GLU A 965 -1.52 19.54 -14.47
C GLU A 965 -0.32 20.04 -13.63
N GLY A 966 0.36 19.12 -12.94
CA GLY A 966 1.53 19.44 -12.11
C GLY A 966 1.24 20.17 -10.79
N CYS A 967 -0.03 20.49 -10.53
CA CYS A 967 -0.52 21.15 -9.32
C CYS A 967 -0.67 20.15 -8.16
N GLY A 968 -1.49 20.46 -7.15
CA GLY A 968 -1.68 19.60 -5.96
C GLY A 968 -1.13 20.16 -4.65
N TRP A 969 -0.48 21.32 -4.70
CA TRP A 969 0.29 21.94 -3.61
C TRP A 969 -0.50 23.00 -2.81
N TRP A 970 -1.83 22.97 -2.89
CA TRP A 970 -2.73 23.81 -2.09
C TRP A 970 -2.55 23.59 -0.58
N GLY A 971 -3.01 24.57 0.19
CA GLY A 971 -2.90 24.62 1.65
C GLY A 971 -3.44 23.38 2.34
N ARG A 972 -2.63 22.79 3.23
CA ARG A 972 -3.03 21.66 4.07
C ARG A 972 -2.63 21.84 5.53
N GLY A 973 -3.39 21.19 6.40
CA GLY A 973 -3.20 21.28 7.85
C GLY A 973 -3.60 22.64 8.42
N VAL A 974 -3.42 22.78 9.73
CA VAL A 974 -4.15 23.77 10.54
C VAL A 974 -3.86 25.25 10.21
N ILE A 975 -2.71 25.56 9.60
CA ILE A 975 -2.34 26.92 9.18
C ILE A 975 -2.17 27.05 7.65
N GLN A 976 -2.63 26.04 6.89
CA GLN A 976 -2.57 26.00 5.43
C GLN A 976 -1.13 26.07 4.90
N THR A 977 -0.38 24.99 5.14
CA THR A 977 0.96 24.81 4.58
C THR A 977 0.86 24.60 3.07
N THR A 978 1.46 25.49 2.28
CA THR A 978 1.22 25.64 0.84
C THR A 978 2.53 25.66 0.05
N GLY A 979 2.51 25.08 -1.15
CA GLY A 979 3.59 25.15 -2.15
C GLY A 979 4.73 24.13 -2.00
N ARG A 980 5.31 23.73 -3.14
CA ARG A 980 6.28 22.61 -3.25
C ARG A 980 7.44 22.67 -2.27
N LEU A 981 8.01 23.84 -2.00
CA LEU A 981 9.12 24.00 -1.05
C LEU A 981 8.73 23.63 0.38
N ASN A 982 7.53 23.99 0.83
CA ASN A 982 7.10 23.73 2.20
C ASN A 982 6.75 22.27 2.41
N PHE A 983 6.01 21.68 1.46
CA PHE A 983 5.78 20.22 1.43
C PHE A 983 7.10 19.45 1.31
N GLY A 984 8.07 19.95 0.54
CA GLY A 984 9.33 19.27 0.29
C GLY A 984 10.30 19.31 1.48
N LYS A 985 10.45 20.46 2.15
CA LYS A 985 11.14 20.54 3.45
C LYS A 985 10.51 19.58 4.47
N LEU A 986 9.17 19.59 4.58
CA LEU A 986 8.43 18.71 5.49
C LEU A 986 8.66 17.22 5.16
N ASN A 987 8.61 16.85 3.88
CA ASN A 987 8.87 15.49 3.41
C ASN A 987 10.33 15.06 3.56
N HIS A 988 11.29 15.99 3.48
CA HIS A 988 12.71 15.70 3.66
C HIS A 988 13.08 15.46 5.12
N PHE A 989 12.59 16.29 6.04
CA PHE A 989 12.95 16.21 7.45
C PHE A 989 12.07 15.29 8.30
N LEU A 990 10.84 14.99 7.89
CA LEU A 990 9.93 14.10 8.65
C LEU A 990 9.42 12.89 7.85
N GLY A 991 9.33 12.99 6.52
CA GLY A 991 8.83 11.92 5.65
C GLY A 991 9.93 11.13 4.92
N ARG A 992 9.55 10.43 3.86
CA ARG A 992 10.49 9.76 2.94
C ARG A 992 11.15 10.78 2.00
N SER A 993 12.34 11.24 2.37
CA SER A 993 13.10 12.29 1.66
C SER A 993 13.13 12.11 0.14
N HIS A 994 12.85 13.21 -0.56
CA HIS A 994 12.96 13.35 -2.00
C HIS A 994 14.30 13.94 -2.46
N VAL A 995 15.09 14.46 -1.52
CA VAL A 995 16.40 15.08 -1.77
C VAL A 995 17.45 13.98 -1.91
N ASP A 996 18.33 14.12 -2.91
CA ASP A 996 19.41 13.17 -3.16
C ASP A 996 20.42 13.17 -1.99
N PRO A 997 20.72 12.02 -1.37
CA PRO A 997 21.72 11.92 -0.30
C PRO A 997 23.11 12.43 -0.72
N ALA A 998 23.45 12.39 -2.01
CA ALA A 998 24.72 12.91 -2.51
C ALA A 998 24.87 14.43 -2.32
N TYR A 999 23.78 15.19 -2.18
CA TYR A 999 23.84 16.63 -1.91
C TYR A 999 24.02 16.97 -0.43
N ALA A 1000 23.89 16.03 0.50
CA ALA A 1000 24.02 16.30 1.92
C ALA A 1000 25.41 16.88 2.28
N GLY A 1001 25.43 17.98 3.04
CA GLY A 1001 26.63 18.74 3.38
C GLY A 1001 27.19 19.60 2.24
N GLN A 1002 26.51 19.68 1.08
CA GLN A 1002 26.90 20.57 -0.03
C GLN A 1002 26.09 21.88 -0.01
N VAL A 1003 26.65 22.92 -0.61
CA VAL A 1003 25.93 24.18 -0.89
C VAL A 1003 25.40 24.14 -2.32
N VAL A 1004 24.08 23.97 -2.48
CA VAL A 1004 23.39 23.92 -3.77
C VAL A 1004 22.64 25.25 -3.96
N ASP A 1005 22.99 26.00 -5.01
CA ASP A 1005 22.43 27.32 -5.33
C ASP A 1005 22.32 28.28 -4.11
N GLY A 1006 23.37 28.28 -3.27
CA GLY A 1006 23.49 29.12 -2.08
C GLY A 1006 22.91 28.53 -0.79
N ILE A 1007 22.30 27.35 -0.85
CA ILE A 1007 21.65 26.68 0.29
C ILE A 1007 22.48 25.49 0.75
N GLU A 1008 22.88 25.48 2.02
CA GLU A 1008 23.48 24.30 2.65
C GLU A 1008 22.42 23.20 2.83
N VAL A 1009 22.68 22.02 2.27
CA VAL A 1009 21.75 20.90 2.30
C VAL A 1009 22.04 20.00 3.51
N THR A 1010 21.25 20.18 4.56
CA THR A 1010 21.22 19.29 5.72
C THR A 1010 20.86 17.86 5.27
N PRO A 1011 21.46 16.80 5.85
CA PRO A 1011 21.01 15.43 5.60
C PRO A 1011 19.60 15.18 6.17
N ALA A 1012 18.86 14.26 5.54
CA ALA A 1012 17.63 13.73 6.11
C ALA A 1012 17.95 12.92 7.40
N PRO A 1013 17.02 12.85 8.39
CA PRO A 1013 17.20 11.97 9.54
C PRO A 1013 17.29 10.49 9.12
N THR A 1014 18.10 9.71 9.84
CA THR A 1014 18.25 8.26 9.58
C THR A 1014 17.00 7.46 9.93
N GLU A 1015 16.24 7.92 10.94
CA GLU A 1015 14.94 7.38 11.34
C GLU A 1015 13.91 8.53 11.27
N PRO A 1016 13.38 8.86 10.07
CA PRO A 1016 12.39 9.92 9.93
C PRO A 1016 11.05 9.48 10.51
N LEU A 1017 10.41 10.40 11.23
CA LEU A 1017 9.23 10.15 12.06
C LEU A 1017 8.05 9.51 11.29
N TYR A 1018 7.86 9.93 10.04
CA TYR A 1018 6.84 9.43 9.11
C TYR A 1018 7.50 8.79 7.89
N ALA A 1019 8.48 7.92 8.12
CA ALA A 1019 9.17 7.13 7.08
C ALA A 1019 8.22 6.34 6.14
N ASP A 1020 6.98 6.08 6.57
CA ASP A 1020 5.91 5.45 5.78
C ASP A 1020 5.23 6.42 4.80
N MET A 1021 5.20 7.72 5.11
CA MET A 1021 4.65 8.78 4.29
C MET A 1021 5.63 9.30 3.22
N ASP A 1022 5.10 9.58 2.03
CA ASP A 1022 5.77 10.38 1.00
C ASP A 1022 4.88 11.56 0.63
N LEU A 1023 5.05 12.66 1.35
CA LEU A 1023 4.24 13.88 1.22
C LEU A 1023 4.51 14.64 -0.09
N CYS A 1024 5.58 14.30 -0.82
CA CYS A 1024 5.82 14.81 -2.17
C CYS A 1024 5.14 13.97 -3.26
N SER A 1025 4.90 12.67 -3.05
CA SER A 1025 4.15 11.84 -4.00
C SER A 1025 2.64 11.83 -3.71
N ASN A 1026 2.25 12.00 -2.45
CA ASN A 1026 0.86 12.17 -2.03
C ASN A 1026 0.74 13.23 -0.92
N PRO A 1027 0.65 14.53 -1.25
CA PRO A 1027 0.46 15.59 -0.27
C PRO A 1027 -0.86 15.49 0.51
N GLN A 1028 -1.83 14.71 0.01
CA GLN A 1028 -3.13 14.52 0.66
C GLN A 1028 -3.04 13.80 2.00
N LEU A 1029 -1.95 13.05 2.26
CA LEU A 1029 -1.72 12.34 3.53
C LEU A 1029 -1.82 13.24 4.76
N ILE A 1030 -1.49 14.53 4.65
CA ILE A 1030 -1.64 15.52 5.73
C ILE A 1030 -3.10 15.64 6.21
N CYS A 1031 -4.06 15.43 5.30
CA CYS A 1031 -5.49 15.62 5.54
C CYS A 1031 -6.34 14.35 5.36
N SER A 1032 -5.76 13.25 4.88
CA SER A 1032 -6.43 11.94 4.80
C SER A 1032 -6.07 10.99 5.93
N SER A 1033 -4.89 11.13 6.56
CA SER A 1033 -4.42 10.10 7.50
C SER A 1033 -5.24 10.05 8.78
N THR A 1034 -5.56 8.82 9.19
CA THR A 1034 -6.19 8.47 10.47
C THR A 1034 -5.24 7.73 11.41
N GLU A 1035 -4.08 7.29 10.93
CA GLU A 1035 -3.03 6.65 11.73
C GLU A 1035 -2.09 7.69 12.36
N HIS A 1036 -1.83 8.80 11.65
CA HIS A 1036 -0.98 9.90 12.11
C HIS A 1036 -1.80 11.20 12.24
N GLY A 1037 -2.78 11.24 13.15
CA GLY A 1037 -3.71 12.37 13.27
C GLY A 1037 -3.01 13.71 13.53
N GLU A 1038 -1.86 13.70 14.19
CA GLU A 1038 -1.06 14.87 14.52
C GLU A 1038 -0.38 15.55 13.33
N ILE A 1039 -0.23 14.89 12.17
CA ILE A 1039 0.47 15.46 11.00
C ILE A 1039 -0.16 16.78 10.52
N LYS A 1040 -1.49 16.92 10.65
CA LYS A 1040 -2.25 18.12 10.27
C LYS A 1040 -1.91 19.33 11.14
N TRP A 1041 -1.46 19.09 12.37
CA TRP A 1041 -0.95 20.13 13.27
C TRP A 1041 0.55 20.36 13.04
N ILE A 1042 1.34 19.29 12.84
CA ILE A 1042 2.78 19.36 12.56
C ILE A 1042 3.08 20.23 11.33
N ALA A 1043 2.31 20.12 10.25
CA ALA A 1043 2.46 20.99 9.08
C ALA A 1043 2.42 22.49 9.46
N GLY A 1044 1.45 22.87 10.30
CA GLY A 1044 1.32 24.25 10.79
C GLY A 1044 2.37 24.65 11.82
N LEU A 1045 2.78 23.75 12.72
CA LEU A 1045 3.87 24.00 13.67
C LEU A 1045 5.21 24.16 12.95
N PHE A 1046 5.45 23.40 11.87
CA PHE A 1046 6.63 23.53 11.03
C PHE A 1046 6.69 24.92 10.35
N PHE A 1047 5.58 25.39 9.76
CA PHE A 1047 5.50 26.77 9.28
C PHE A 1047 5.78 27.78 10.41
N TRP A 1048 5.13 27.60 11.57
CA TRP A 1048 5.28 28.50 12.73
C TRP A 1048 6.72 28.60 13.24
N MET A 1049 7.44 27.47 13.31
CA MET A 1049 8.82 27.41 13.77
C MET A 1049 9.77 28.23 12.87
N ASN A 1050 9.60 28.15 11.55
CA ASN A 1050 10.47 28.84 10.60
C ASN A 1050 10.05 30.29 10.39
N GLU A 1051 8.78 30.53 10.06
CA GLU A 1051 8.31 31.83 9.57
C GLU A 1051 7.80 32.78 10.68
N VAL A 1052 7.52 32.26 11.89
CA VAL A 1052 6.97 33.04 13.02
C VAL A 1052 7.91 33.09 14.21
N GLN A 1053 8.44 31.96 14.69
CA GLN A 1053 9.47 31.93 15.74
C GLN A 1053 10.84 32.38 15.18
N GLY A 1054 11.19 31.90 13.98
CA GLY A 1054 12.38 32.33 13.23
C GLY A 1054 12.26 33.67 12.51
N TYR A 1055 11.18 34.43 12.69
CA TYR A 1055 10.97 35.70 11.98
C TYR A 1055 12.13 36.69 12.23
N ASN A 1056 12.76 37.14 11.15
CA ASN A 1056 13.95 37.98 11.17
C ASN A 1056 14.02 38.91 9.95
N ASP A 1057 13.13 39.91 9.91
CA ASP A 1057 13.26 41.04 8.97
C ASP A 1057 13.94 42.24 9.68
N PRO A 1058 15.16 42.63 9.27
CA PRO A 1058 15.86 43.80 9.82
C PRO A 1058 15.08 45.12 9.71
N ALA A 1059 14.12 45.25 8.78
CA ALA A 1059 13.33 46.46 8.61
C ALA A 1059 12.39 46.75 9.80
N TYR A 1060 11.96 45.72 10.53
CA TYR A 1060 11.03 45.86 11.66
C TYR A 1060 11.68 45.74 13.03
N ASN A 1061 12.93 45.25 13.11
CA ASN A 1061 13.67 45.03 14.37
C ASN A 1061 12.84 44.26 15.43
N TRP A 1062 12.09 43.25 14.97
CA TRP A 1062 11.13 42.49 15.76
C TRP A 1062 11.60 41.06 15.95
N ASN A 1063 11.54 40.53 17.18
CA ASN A 1063 11.96 39.17 17.50
C ASN A 1063 10.90 38.45 18.35
N TYR A 1064 10.51 37.25 17.94
CA TYR A 1064 9.45 36.47 18.58
C TYR A 1064 9.67 36.25 20.07
N HIS A 1065 10.84 35.76 20.46
CA HIS A 1065 11.13 35.38 21.83
C HIS A 1065 11.14 36.60 22.76
N ALA A 1066 11.83 37.67 22.37
CA ALA A 1066 11.89 38.90 23.14
C ALA A 1066 10.49 39.54 23.32
N GLN A 1067 9.64 39.51 22.29
CA GLN A 1067 8.29 40.09 22.33
C GLN A 1067 7.31 39.23 23.14
N LEU A 1068 7.42 37.90 23.07
CA LEU A 1068 6.66 36.99 23.93
C LEU A 1068 7.05 37.15 25.40
N GLN A 1069 8.36 37.19 25.69
CA GLN A 1069 8.89 37.44 27.02
C GLN A 1069 8.41 38.80 27.56
N ALA A 1070 8.50 39.87 26.77
CA ALA A 1070 8.02 41.20 27.16
C ALA A 1070 6.51 41.24 27.46
N TYR A 1071 5.69 40.52 26.71
CA TYR A 1071 4.24 40.42 26.97
C TYR A 1071 3.94 39.70 28.29
N VAL A 1072 4.65 38.60 28.59
CA VAL A 1072 4.46 37.85 29.85
C VAL A 1072 5.04 38.58 31.06
N ASP A 1073 6.28 39.05 30.97
CA ASP A 1073 6.98 39.76 32.05
C ASP A 1073 6.30 41.13 32.33
N GLY A 1074 5.68 41.74 31.30
CA GLY A 1074 4.79 42.91 31.41
C GLY A 1074 3.41 42.64 32.02
N GLY A 1075 3.10 41.38 32.36
CA GLY A 1075 1.87 41.00 33.06
C GLY A 1075 0.67 40.70 32.15
N LEU A 1076 0.89 40.18 30.94
CA LEU A 1076 -0.13 39.78 29.96
C LEU A 1076 -1.03 40.93 29.47
N LYS A 1077 -0.47 42.15 29.38
CA LYS A 1077 -1.21 43.38 29.08
C LYS A 1077 -1.20 43.76 27.61
N GLY A 1078 -2.36 44.17 27.10
CA GLY A 1078 -2.54 44.68 25.74
C GLY A 1078 -2.43 43.60 24.66
N ASP A 1079 -2.32 44.04 23.40
CA ASP A 1079 -2.45 43.19 22.22
C ASP A 1079 -1.34 43.34 21.18
N ALA A 1080 -0.35 44.22 21.40
CA ALA A 1080 0.74 44.46 20.45
C ALA A 1080 1.45 43.16 19.99
N PHE A 1081 1.74 42.25 20.92
CA PHE A 1081 2.33 40.94 20.62
C PHE A 1081 1.45 40.11 19.66
N ILE A 1082 0.16 39.94 19.97
CA ILE A 1082 -0.72 39.10 19.14
C ILE A 1082 -1.10 39.76 17.82
N ASN A 1083 -1.17 41.09 17.77
CA ASN A 1083 -1.41 41.83 16.54
C ASN A 1083 -0.21 41.67 15.58
N ALA A 1084 1.02 41.78 16.09
CA ALA A 1084 2.23 41.54 15.31
C ALA A 1084 2.32 40.09 14.79
N ILE A 1085 2.04 39.10 15.64
CA ILE A 1085 1.95 37.68 15.26
C ILE A 1085 0.91 37.46 14.15
N SER A 1086 -0.26 38.10 14.26
CA SER A 1086 -1.33 38.02 13.26
C SER A 1086 -0.91 38.64 11.92
N GLY A 1087 -0.12 39.72 11.97
CA GLY A 1087 0.56 40.31 10.82
C GLY A 1087 1.53 39.35 10.14
N ILE A 1088 2.44 38.75 10.90
CA ILE A 1088 3.45 37.83 10.34
C ILE A 1088 2.76 36.65 9.66
N VAL A 1089 1.78 36.02 10.30
CA VAL A 1089 1.08 34.85 9.78
C VAL A 1089 0.24 35.15 8.54
N ASN A 1090 -0.53 36.25 8.54
CA ASN A 1090 -1.47 36.53 7.45
C ASN A 1090 -0.87 37.38 6.32
N ARG A 1091 0.20 38.12 6.59
CA ARG A 1091 0.74 39.18 5.71
C ARG A 1091 2.28 39.23 5.63
N GLY A 1092 3.01 38.47 6.43
CA GLY A 1092 4.48 38.38 6.38
C GLY A 1092 5.24 39.53 7.08
N CYS A 1093 4.57 40.38 7.86
CA CYS A 1093 5.24 41.42 8.63
C CYS A 1093 4.52 41.74 9.96
N PRO A 1094 5.19 42.24 11.01
CA PRO A 1094 4.64 42.42 12.36
C PRO A 1094 3.65 43.59 12.51
N GLU A 1095 2.93 43.97 11.45
CA GLU A 1095 2.01 45.11 11.43
C GLU A 1095 0.55 44.70 11.18
N SER A 1096 -0.37 45.56 11.61
CA SER A 1096 -1.81 45.41 11.31
C SER A 1096 -2.15 45.66 9.82
N THR A 1097 -1.24 46.28 9.07
CA THR A 1097 -1.30 46.45 7.61
C THR A 1097 0.13 46.50 7.07
N CYS A 1098 0.49 45.50 6.27
CA CYS A 1098 1.83 45.38 5.70
C CYS A 1098 1.95 46.12 4.35
N PRO A 1099 3.09 46.75 4.02
CA PRO A 1099 3.22 47.63 2.85
C PRO A 1099 2.95 47.00 1.48
N ILE A 1100 3.23 45.70 1.33
CA ILE A 1100 3.07 44.95 0.08
C ILE A 1100 1.76 44.15 0.08
N SER A 1101 1.49 43.45 1.19
CA SER A 1101 0.45 42.42 1.31
C SER A 1101 -0.87 42.94 1.89
N GLY A 1102 -0.92 44.16 2.44
CA GLY A 1102 -2.16 44.81 2.89
C GLY A 1102 -2.60 44.49 4.33
N ALA A 1103 -3.88 44.75 4.62
CA ALA A 1103 -4.45 44.69 5.97
C ALA A 1103 -4.75 43.25 6.43
N VAL A 1104 -4.43 42.95 7.69
CA VAL A 1104 -4.60 41.61 8.29
C VAL A 1104 -6.08 41.19 8.34
N ASP A 1105 -6.43 40.06 7.73
CA ASP A 1105 -7.79 39.50 7.84
C ASP A 1105 -8.06 39.02 9.26
N GLY A 1106 -9.28 39.26 9.75
CA GLY A 1106 -9.75 38.69 11.02
C GLY A 1106 -8.93 39.07 12.25
N LEU A 1107 -8.20 40.20 12.23
CA LEU A 1107 -7.34 40.64 13.34
C LEU A 1107 -8.05 40.64 14.70
N ALA A 1108 -9.31 41.10 14.72
CA ALA A 1108 -10.16 41.08 15.92
C ALA A 1108 -10.52 39.66 16.39
N ASP A 1109 -10.81 38.74 15.46
CA ASP A 1109 -11.10 37.33 15.76
C ASP A 1109 -9.86 36.64 16.33
N ARG A 1110 -8.69 36.86 15.72
CA ARG A 1110 -7.39 36.31 16.15
C ARG A 1110 -7.07 36.77 17.58
N LYS A 1111 -7.23 38.06 17.88
CA LYS A 1111 -7.11 38.61 19.24
C LYS A 1111 -8.11 37.99 20.23
N ALA A 1112 -9.38 37.84 19.84
CA ALA A 1112 -10.40 37.24 20.70
C ALA A 1112 -10.12 35.75 20.99
N ASN A 1113 -9.67 35.00 19.98
CA ASN A 1113 -9.26 33.60 20.11
C ASN A 1113 -8.05 33.46 21.05
N PHE A 1114 -7.06 34.35 20.95
CA PHE A 1114 -5.89 34.37 21.84
C PHE A 1114 -6.28 34.57 23.30
N VAL A 1115 -7.08 35.60 23.60
CA VAL A 1115 -7.60 35.85 24.96
C VAL A 1115 -8.36 34.63 25.50
N LYS A 1116 -9.22 34.02 24.68
CA LYS A 1116 -10.00 32.84 25.04
C LYS A 1116 -9.14 31.61 25.34
N VAL A 1117 -8.11 31.34 24.54
CA VAL A 1117 -7.21 30.19 24.75
C VAL A 1117 -6.30 30.40 25.96
N LEU A 1118 -5.84 31.63 26.23
CA LEU A 1118 -5.16 31.98 27.49
C LEU A 1118 -6.05 31.71 28.72
N GLN A 1119 -7.32 32.13 28.67
CA GLN A 1119 -8.29 31.91 29.74
C GLN A 1119 -8.56 30.42 29.99
N ILE A 1120 -8.71 29.62 28.93
CA ILE A 1120 -8.86 28.16 29.06
C ILE A 1120 -7.63 27.51 29.72
N MET A 1121 -6.42 27.99 29.43
CA MET A 1121 -5.19 27.53 30.08
C MET A 1121 -4.91 28.17 31.46
N GLY A 1122 -5.89 28.86 32.05
CA GLY A 1122 -5.81 29.42 33.41
C GLY A 1122 -4.96 30.68 33.54
N LEU A 1123 -4.74 31.42 32.44
CA LEU A 1123 -4.09 32.74 32.46
C LEU A 1123 -5.13 33.87 32.37
N ASN A 1124 -4.81 35.01 32.96
CA ASN A 1124 -5.69 36.18 33.02
C ASN A 1124 -5.07 37.36 32.23
N PRO A 1125 -5.23 37.41 30.89
CA PRO A 1125 -4.80 38.55 30.07
C PRO A 1125 -5.61 39.82 30.40
N GLN A 1126 -5.02 41.00 30.15
CA GLN A 1126 -5.54 42.30 30.60
C GLN A 1126 -5.54 43.37 29.49
#